data_AF-A0A9P8XU13-F1
#
_entry.id   AF-A0A9P8XU13-F1
#
_cell.length_a   1.000
_cell.length_b   1.000
_cell.length_c   1.000
_cell.angle_alpha   90.00
_cell.angle_beta   90.00
_cell.angle_gamma   90.00
#
_symmetry.space_group_name_H-M   'P 1'
#
loop_
_entity.id
_entity.type
_entity.pdbx_description
1 polymer ?
#
loop_
_entity_poly.entity_id
_entity_poly.type
_entity_poly.pdbx_seq_one_letter_code
_entity_poly.pdbx_strand_id
1 'polypeptide(L)'
;MGLTSYRLASAALAALAGSAVAELSVTIGSSNNVLTGPVDGRVVLIFAPKDTDPLDDIDVTSSPNKMYGKNVAAFGPSDTVTLAGGDVNGTATGVYGWPLVSLDEVEPGTYNVQAFLSPYDTATRADGSQVRLKFPCGDGAPNVNGVGSLKTTTVEVDVTGSDQTITLAFDDIEPPSTSSGSEIGSCYQGNYEDTELLKFVKIRSEKLSAFWGRDMYVGANVLLPKGYDADDKSVRYPVIYAQDHWDADSGAFGYPNSAAFTSAWDNGIIPGTNGNPDRPTPKLIMIKFRHESPFYDDSYAVNTANIGPYGDAINEELIPHLDSLFNTIAEPYARIQEGGSTGGWVSAASLIFRPDLFGACFSYYPDSLDFHRHQDIQLYTNANAYVNADGSAIPSIQTHDSAGNQQILATVAQENHWELVFGTASRSFLQWDVWNSVFGVQGLNGYPLEPWDKVTGEIYPESVEYWKSFDLANYITTNWAGAKNLGEALKDRIHISVGTWDNYFLNEGVVEFQSRVDALGGEGWANVTILANRTHGGLYERRETWNYIELLDKWISDHAPDGPTPLAPAATSPSTRGNVFADVIANGGRGAALARQADPVVTVKQAKVKCGASVSGTLGRWDPGVKLTAQWLVDGEPSGAAFAVAQGQTVRFAPTTAPTSDFEVQLAVTGVKRNYVDETRVSEAAVVQAARRR
;
A
#
# COMPACT_ATOMS: atom_id res chain seq x y z
N MET A 1 63.10 -27.73 22.38
CA MET A 1 63.56 -26.38 21.98
C MET A 1 62.58 -25.36 22.52
N GLY A 2 63.02 -24.55 23.51
CA GLY A 2 62.54 -23.22 23.90
C GLY A 2 61.05 -22.95 24.18
N LEU A 3 60.69 -22.88 25.48
CA LEU A 3 59.54 -22.11 25.98
C LEU A 3 59.77 -20.60 25.79
N THR A 4 58.71 -19.84 25.46
CA THR A 4 58.60 -18.42 25.88
C THR A 4 57.15 -17.94 25.98
N SER A 5 56.71 -17.81 27.23
CA SER A 5 55.94 -16.74 27.88
C SER A 5 55.05 -15.80 27.04
N TYR A 6 53.73 -15.91 27.22
CA TYR A 6 52.76 -14.85 26.89
C TYR A 6 52.88 -13.70 27.90
N ARG A 7 53.25 -12.50 27.43
CA ARG A 7 53.18 -11.25 28.19
C ARG A 7 51.78 -10.65 28.06
N LEU A 8 51.17 -10.36 29.22
CA LEU A 8 50.06 -9.43 29.35
C LEU A 8 50.46 -8.06 28.79
N ALA A 9 49.71 -7.58 27.79
CA ALA A 9 49.71 -6.18 27.40
C ALA A 9 48.38 -5.59 27.87
N SER A 10 48.44 -4.81 28.95
CA SER A 10 47.35 -3.91 29.36
C SER A 10 47.17 -2.84 28.28
N ALA A 11 46.11 -2.95 27.48
CA ALA A 11 45.67 -1.84 26.64
C ALA A 11 44.90 -0.86 27.53
N ALA A 12 45.43 0.35 27.64
CA ALA A 12 44.78 1.47 28.30
C ALA A 12 43.44 1.77 27.59
N LEU A 13 42.36 1.82 28.36
CA LEU A 13 41.13 2.49 27.96
C LEU A 13 41.47 3.98 27.75
N ALA A 14 41.68 4.39 26.51
CA ALA A 14 41.51 5.78 26.13
C ALA A 14 40.00 6.05 26.16
N ALA A 15 39.55 6.84 27.13
CA ALA A 15 38.24 7.46 27.06
C ALA A 15 38.21 8.31 25.78
N LEU A 16 37.50 7.82 24.76
CA LEU A 16 37.02 8.65 23.66
C LEU A 16 36.09 9.68 24.30
N ALA A 17 36.62 10.88 24.56
CA ALA A 17 35.79 12.05 24.71
C ALA A 17 35.06 12.20 23.38
N GLY A 18 33.80 11.75 23.32
CA GLY A 18 32.93 12.01 22.19
C GLY A 18 32.89 13.52 22.00
N SER A 19 33.33 13.98 20.83
CA SER A 19 32.96 15.30 20.36
C SER A 19 31.44 15.38 20.43
N ALA A 20 30.90 16.33 21.19
CA ALA A 20 29.48 16.61 21.13
C ALA A 20 29.11 16.84 19.65
N VAL A 21 28.21 16.02 19.13
CA VAL A 21 27.66 16.24 17.79
C VAL A 21 26.87 17.55 17.88
N ALA A 22 27.12 18.47 16.96
CA ALA A 22 26.42 19.74 16.92
C ALA A 22 24.91 19.51 16.78
N GLU A 23 24.10 20.20 17.60
CA GLU A 23 22.64 20.02 17.58
C GLU A 23 22.01 20.92 16.51
N LEU A 24 21.49 20.31 15.44
CA LEU A 24 20.70 21.03 14.44
C LEU A 24 19.21 20.84 14.72
N SER A 25 18.49 21.96 14.83
CA SER A 25 17.04 21.96 15.04
C SER A 25 16.33 22.90 14.07
N VAL A 26 15.12 22.52 13.67
CA VAL A 26 14.22 23.37 12.89
C VAL A 26 12.93 23.57 13.67
N THR A 27 12.59 24.82 13.93
CA THR A 27 11.32 25.22 14.54
C THR A 27 10.41 25.79 13.48
N ILE A 28 9.16 25.31 13.45
CA ILE A 28 8.18 25.70 12.44
C ILE A 28 6.91 26.15 13.14
N GLY A 29 6.58 27.43 13.00
CA GLY A 29 5.32 28.00 13.46
C GLY A 29 4.28 28.13 12.33
N SER A 30 3.18 28.80 12.61
CA SER A 30 2.20 29.23 11.60
C SER A 30 2.17 30.75 11.50
N SER A 31 1.97 31.27 10.29
CA SER A 31 1.82 32.70 10.01
C SER A 31 0.70 32.92 8.99
N ASN A 32 0.40 34.17 8.64
CA ASN A 32 -0.59 34.54 7.62
C ASN A 32 -2.01 33.96 7.80
N ASN A 33 -2.35 33.49 9.01
CA ASN A 33 -3.61 32.81 9.32
C ASN A 33 -3.91 31.60 8.40
N VAL A 34 -2.87 30.88 7.93
CA VAL A 34 -3.06 29.66 7.12
C VAL A 34 -3.74 28.53 7.91
N LEU A 35 -3.66 28.58 9.24
CA LEU A 35 -4.42 27.72 10.15
C LEU A 35 -5.55 28.50 10.82
N THR A 36 -6.76 27.96 10.74
CA THR A 36 -7.96 28.49 11.42
C THR A 36 -8.31 27.72 12.69
N GLY A 37 -7.65 26.58 12.93
CA GLY A 37 -7.84 25.72 14.08
C GLY A 37 -6.72 24.66 14.19
N PRO A 38 -6.70 23.87 15.26
CA PRO A 38 -5.72 22.80 15.45
C PRO A 38 -5.92 21.68 14.42
N VAL A 39 -4.81 21.16 13.89
CA VAL A 39 -4.81 20.03 12.95
C VAL A 39 -3.89 18.91 13.42
N ASP A 40 -4.29 17.68 13.17
CA ASP A 40 -3.37 16.54 13.14
C ASP A 40 -2.75 16.46 11.75
N GLY A 41 -1.53 15.93 11.63
CA GLY A 41 -0.90 15.87 10.31
C GLY A 41 0.51 15.27 10.33
N ARG A 42 1.15 15.37 9.16
CA ARG A 42 2.56 15.03 8.98
C ARG A 42 3.31 16.22 8.43
N VAL A 43 4.37 16.60 9.13
CA VAL A 43 5.37 17.54 8.64
C VAL A 43 6.41 16.77 7.84
N VAL A 44 6.72 17.25 6.64
CA VAL A 44 7.88 16.84 5.83
C VAL A 44 8.76 18.07 5.66
N LEU A 45 10.00 17.98 6.11
CA LEU A 45 11.02 19.02 6.01
C LEU A 45 12.10 18.56 5.04
N ILE A 46 12.43 19.39 4.06
CA ILE A 46 13.35 19.07 2.97
C ILE A 46 14.51 20.06 2.98
N PHE A 47 15.73 19.54 3.01
CA PHE A 47 16.97 20.26 2.72
C PHE A 47 17.45 19.84 1.35
N ALA A 48 17.22 20.68 0.34
CA ALA A 48 17.76 20.50 -0.99
C ALA A 48 19.11 21.20 -1.14
N PRO A 49 20.01 20.71 -2.01
CA PRO A 49 21.23 21.44 -2.35
C PRO A 49 20.92 22.87 -2.79
N LYS A 50 21.89 23.77 -2.59
CA LYS A 50 21.79 25.15 -3.09
C LYS A 50 21.34 25.18 -4.57
N ASP A 51 20.50 26.15 -4.90
CA ASP A 51 19.94 26.39 -6.24
C ASP A 51 19.04 25.26 -6.78
N THR A 52 18.67 24.27 -5.96
CA THR A 52 17.71 23.20 -6.31
C THR A 52 16.36 23.48 -5.69
N ASP A 53 15.27 23.28 -6.44
CA ASP A 53 13.92 23.33 -5.86
C ASP A 53 13.70 22.08 -4.98
N PRO A 54 13.27 22.22 -3.71
CA PRO A 54 13.05 21.08 -2.82
C PRO A 54 12.12 19.98 -3.34
N LEU A 55 11.20 20.28 -4.27
CA LEU A 55 10.29 19.30 -4.85
C LEU A 55 10.73 18.75 -6.20
N ASP A 56 11.84 19.23 -6.79
CA ASP A 56 12.27 18.83 -8.14
C ASP A 56 12.61 17.34 -8.24
N ASP A 57 13.28 16.81 -7.21
CA ASP A 57 13.61 15.38 -7.11
C ASP A 57 13.56 14.90 -5.66
N ILE A 58 12.53 14.13 -5.36
CA ILE A 58 12.36 13.44 -4.07
C ILE A 58 12.45 11.91 -4.21
N ASP A 59 12.83 11.39 -5.39
CA ASP A 59 12.87 9.96 -5.67
C ASP A 59 14.00 9.26 -4.89
N VAL A 60 13.71 8.04 -4.42
CA VAL A 60 14.65 7.23 -3.62
C VAL A 60 15.96 6.93 -4.35
N THR A 61 15.97 6.87 -5.69
CA THR A 61 17.11 6.47 -6.50
C THR A 61 18.03 7.61 -6.91
N SER A 62 17.52 8.85 -6.92
CA SER A 62 18.22 10.01 -7.48
C SER A 62 18.28 11.22 -6.56
N SER A 63 17.34 11.36 -5.60
CA SER A 63 17.19 12.59 -4.84
C SER A 63 18.48 12.95 -4.09
N PRO A 64 18.99 14.18 -4.26
CA PRO A 64 20.10 14.68 -3.47
C PRO A 64 19.65 15.18 -2.09
N ASN A 65 18.35 15.27 -1.86
CA ASN A 65 17.76 15.94 -0.70
C ASN A 65 18.01 15.18 0.59
N LYS A 66 17.95 15.90 1.72
CA LYS A 66 17.83 15.34 3.06
C LYS A 66 16.44 15.65 3.57
N MET A 67 15.63 14.63 3.78
CA MET A 67 14.20 14.77 4.07
C MET A 67 13.87 14.18 5.43
N TYR A 68 13.01 14.86 6.18
CA TYR A 68 12.69 14.53 7.56
C TYR A 68 11.20 14.60 7.80
N GLY A 69 10.66 13.54 8.39
CA GLY A 69 9.24 13.42 8.67
C GLY A 69 8.94 13.42 10.16
N LYS A 70 7.85 14.09 10.57
CA LYS A 70 7.35 14.06 11.96
C LYS A 70 5.83 14.22 12.01
N ASN A 71 5.15 13.36 12.77
CA ASN A 71 3.72 13.54 13.05
C ASN A 71 3.50 14.72 14.00
N VAL A 72 2.43 15.48 13.77
CA VAL A 72 1.94 16.50 14.71
C VAL A 72 0.52 16.17 15.14
N ALA A 73 0.19 16.53 16.38
CA ALA A 73 -1.13 16.33 16.96
C ALA A 73 -1.66 17.65 17.52
N ALA A 74 -2.89 18.00 17.15
CA ALA A 74 -3.57 19.24 17.52
C ALA A 74 -2.72 20.52 17.32
N PHE A 75 -1.89 20.56 16.27
CA PHE A 75 -1.03 21.70 15.95
C PHE A 75 -1.87 22.89 15.51
N GLY A 76 -1.92 23.92 16.36
CA GLY A 76 -2.72 25.12 16.15
C GLY A 76 -1.92 26.36 15.76
N PRO A 77 -2.62 27.49 15.52
CA PRO A 77 -2.01 28.73 15.00
C PRO A 77 -0.93 29.35 15.89
N SER A 78 -0.91 29.04 17.19
CA SER A 78 0.06 29.55 18.17
C SER A 78 1.13 28.53 18.57
N ASP A 79 1.07 27.32 18.01
CA ASP A 79 2.01 26.27 18.32
C ASP A 79 3.28 26.40 17.46
N THR A 80 4.34 25.76 17.93
CA THR A 80 5.59 25.60 17.19
C THR A 80 5.99 24.14 17.26
N VAL A 81 6.22 23.52 16.12
CA VAL A 81 6.79 22.17 16.05
C VAL A 81 8.30 22.26 15.92
N THR A 82 9.02 21.50 16.74
CA THR A 82 10.47 21.34 16.63
C THR A 82 10.81 20.00 16.02
N LEU A 83 11.63 19.99 14.97
CA LEU A 83 12.32 18.83 14.44
C LEU A 83 13.79 18.94 14.88
N ALA A 84 14.27 17.96 15.63
CA ALA A 84 15.64 17.87 16.11
C ALA A 84 15.99 16.40 16.31
N GLY A 85 17.26 16.04 16.12
CA GLY A 85 17.73 14.66 16.17
C GLY A 85 17.02 13.73 15.19
N GLY A 86 16.94 12.46 15.57
CA GLY A 86 16.22 11.40 14.88
C GLY A 86 16.59 10.03 15.45
N ASP A 87 15.63 9.10 15.50
CA ASP A 87 15.87 7.76 16.06
C ASP A 87 15.06 6.72 15.28
N VAL A 88 15.75 5.66 14.84
CA VAL A 88 15.16 4.49 14.19
C VAL A 88 14.10 3.80 15.06
N ASN A 89 14.16 3.93 16.38
CA ASN A 89 13.17 3.37 17.29
C ASN A 89 12.01 4.33 17.62
N GLY A 90 12.18 5.63 17.36
CA GLY A 90 11.26 6.69 17.75
C GLY A 90 10.25 7.13 16.68
N THR A 91 10.18 6.45 15.54
CA THR A 91 9.51 6.95 14.32
C THR A 91 8.02 7.27 14.45
N ALA A 92 7.31 6.70 15.45
CA ALA A 92 5.89 6.97 15.67
C ALA A 92 5.61 8.42 16.14
N THR A 93 6.53 9.00 16.93
CA THR A 93 6.36 10.31 17.58
C THR A 93 7.52 11.27 17.33
N GLY A 94 8.71 10.74 17.05
CA GLY A 94 9.94 11.48 16.79
C GLY A 94 10.12 11.87 15.33
N VAL A 95 11.28 12.45 15.05
CA VAL A 95 11.76 12.70 13.69
C VAL A 95 12.34 11.41 13.11
N TYR A 96 12.05 11.14 11.85
CA TYR A 96 12.78 10.16 11.06
C TYR A 96 13.22 10.79 9.75
N GLY A 97 14.50 10.64 9.41
CA GLY A 97 15.06 11.18 8.19
C GLY A 97 15.52 10.13 7.19
N TRP A 98 15.65 10.58 5.94
CA TRP A 98 16.28 9.85 4.85
C TRP A 98 17.09 10.83 3.99
N PRO A 99 18.28 10.43 3.47
CA PRO A 99 18.99 9.17 3.74
C PRO A 99 19.68 9.15 5.11
N LEU A 100 19.65 10.26 5.85
CA LEU A 100 20.22 10.39 7.18
C LEU A 100 19.11 10.35 8.22
N VAL A 101 19.22 9.47 9.22
CA VAL A 101 18.14 9.25 10.19
C VAL A 101 17.93 10.48 11.08
N SER A 102 19.03 11.16 11.44
CA SER A 102 19.03 12.32 12.32
C SER A 102 19.32 13.62 11.59
N LEU A 103 18.72 14.72 12.04
CA LEU A 103 19.08 16.08 11.63
C LEU A 103 20.52 16.46 12.02
N ASP A 104 21.05 15.86 13.08
CA ASP A 104 22.42 16.14 13.56
C ASP A 104 23.50 15.60 12.61
N GLU A 105 23.10 14.77 11.64
CA GLU A 105 23.97 14.22 10.59
C GLU A 105 24.02 15.11 9.34
N VAL A 106 23.21 16.17 9.26
CA VAL A 106 23.24 17.10 8.12
C VAL A 106 24.57 17.81 8.08
N GLU A 107 25.33 17.57 7.01
CA GLU A 107 26.64 18.15 6.83
C GLU A 107 26.59 19.67 6.64
N PRO A 108 27.60 20.41 7.12
CA PRO A 108 27.70 21.86 6.90
C PRO A 108 27.66 22.21 5.42
N GLY A 109 26.89 23.24 5.06
CA GLY A 109 26.69 23.65 3.67
C GLY A 109 25.50 24.57 3.50
N THR A 110 25.31 25.07 2.29
CA THR A 110 24.16 25.90 1.92
C THR A 110 23.06 25.04 1.32
N TYR A 111 21.84 25.17 1.83
CA TYR A 111 20.67 24.40 1.42
C TYR A 111 19.48 25.31 1.12
N ASN A 112 18.65 24.90 0.16
CA ASN A 112 17.29 25.40 0.04
C ASN A 112 16.40 24.56 0.95
N VAL A 113 15.82 25.19 1.96
CA VAL A 113 15.03 24.52 3.00
C VAL A 113 13.56 24.91 2.86
N GLN A 114 12.69 23.90 2.83
CA GLN A 114 11.25 24.07 2.79
C GLN A 114 10.56 22.98 3.62
N ALA A 115 9.42 23.33 4.23
CA ALA A 115 8.60 22.37 4.93
C ALA A 115 7.15 22.38 4.44
N PHE A 116 6.52 21.21 4.54
CA PHE A 116 5.13 20.97 4.23
C PHE A 116 4.44 20.33 5.44
N LEU A 117 3.20 20.71 5.72
CA LEU A 117 2.34 20.00 6.68
C LEU A 117 1.09 19.53 5.94
N SER A 118 0.97 18.22 5.78
CA SER A 118 -0.22 17.55 5.27
C SER A 118 -1.22 17.33 6.40
N PRO A 119 -2.37 18.04 6.43
CA PRO A 119 -3.39 17.87 7.46
C PRO A 119 -4.10 16.53 7.28
N TYR A 120 -4.50 15.94 8.40
CA TYR A 120 -5.26 14.69 8.46
C TYR A 120 -6.67 14.94 8.95
N ASP A 121 -7.63 14.34 8.24
CA ASP A 121 -9.00 14.19 8.69
C ASP A 121 -9.13 12.96 9.58
N THR A 122 -9.92 13.04 10.65
CA THR A 122 -10.34 11.85 11.40
C THR A 122 -11.54 11.21 10.70
N ALA A 123 -11.37 9.97 10.26
CA ALA A 123 -12.44 9.17 9.66
C ALA A 123 -12.84 8.03 10.60
N THR A 124 -14.15 7.88 10.83
CA THR A 124 -14.73 6.72 11.50
C THR A 124 -15.35 5.82 10.44
N ARG A 125 -14.79 4.64 10.24
CA ARG A 125 -15.31 3.68 9.26
C ARG A 125 -16.57 2.99 9.77
N ALA A 126 -17.34 2.38 8.87
CA ALA A 126 -18.59 1.69 9.20
C ALA A 126 -18.44 0.53 10.20
N ASP A 127 -17.25 -0.06 10.30
CA ASP A 127 -16.93 -1.10 11.30
C ASP A 127 -16.53 -0.52 12.67
N GLY A 128 -16.56 0.81 12.81
CA GLY A 128 -16.22 1.57 14.01
C GLY A 128 -14.73 1.85 14.17
N SER A 129 -13.84 1.38 13.28
CA SER A 129 -12.41 1.76 13.30
C SER A 129 -12.24 3.26 13.04
N GLN A 130 -11.25 3.86 13.67
CA GLN A 130 -10.91 5.27 13.48
C GLN A 130 -9.47 5.41 13.00
N VAL A 131 -9.29 6.23 11.97
CA VAL A 131 -7.99 6.54 11.37
C VAL A 131 -7.90 8.03 11.09
N ARG A 132 -6.67 8.54 11.02
CA ARG A 132 -6.35 9.90 10.62
C ARG A 132 -5.63 9.83 9.29
N LEU A 133 -6.22 10.39 8.24
CA LEU A 133 -5.69 10.28 6.87
C LEU A 133 -5.87 11.62 6.15
N LYS A 134 -4.96 11.92 5.22
CA LYS A 134 -5.25 12.94 4.22
C LYS A 134 -6.17 12.29 3.19
N PHE A 135 -7.27 12.93 2.84
CA PHE A 135 -8.06 12.47 1.71
C PHE A 135 -7.63 13.30 0.48
N PRO A 136 -7.34 12.67 -0.67
CA PRO A 136 -6.87 13.37 -1.88
C PRO A 136 -7.90 14.36 -2.41
N CYS A 137 -7.56 15.30 -3.29
CA CYS A 137 -8.51 16.33 -3.72
C CYS A 137 -8.49 16.46 -5.24
N GLY A 138 -8.50 15.32 -5.94
CA GLY A 138 -8.37 15.28 -7.39
C GLY A 138 -6.98 15.67 -7.86
N ASP A 139 -5.96 15.37 -7.05
CA ASP A 139 -4.57 15.79 -7.23
C ASP A 139 -3.61 14.62 -7.39
N GLY A 140 -4.11 13.38 -7.44
CA GLY A 140 -3.27 12.19 -7.51
C GLY A 140 -2.57 11.86 -6.20
N ALA A 141 -3.07 12.41 -5.08
CA ALA A 141 -2.63 12.06 -3.73
C ALA A 141 -1.10 12.16 -3.49
N PRO A 142 -0.42 13.25 -3.86
CA PRO A 142 1.03 13.34 -3.71
C PRO A 142 1.45 13.28 -2.24
N ASN A 143 2.57 12.63 -1.98
CA ASN A 143 3.08 12.31 -0.65
C ASN A 143 3.61 13.53 0.15
N VAL A 144 3.81 14.68 -0.50
CA VAL A 144 4.31 15.93 0.14
C VAL A 144 3.35 17.10 -0.04
N ASN A 145 3.25 17.65 -1.26
CA ASN A 145 2.54 18.88 -1.58
C ASN A 145 1.15 18.61 -2.18
N GLY A 146 0.34 17.80 -1.51
CA GLY A 146 -1.06 17.64 -1.93
C GLY A 146 -1.89 18.87 -1.62
N VAL A 147 -2.98 19.05 -2.34
CA VAL A 147 -3.90 20.19 -2.20
C VAL A 147 -4.32 20.36 -0.74
N GLY A 148 -4.29 21.60 -0.26
CA GLY A 148 -4.60 21.95 1.13
C GLY A 148 -3.47 21.69 2.13
N SER A 149 -2.32 21.14 1.71
CA SER A 149 -1.15 21.06 2.57
C SER A 149 -0.59 22.45 2.84
N LEU A 150 -0.20 22.74 4.08
CA LEU A 150 0.49 23.99 4.38
C LEU A 150 1.92 23.90 3.86
N LYS A 151 2.49 25.03 3.44
CA LYS A 151 3.88 25.13 3.04
C LYS A 151 4.55 26.37 3.62
N THR A 152 5.86 26.30 3.72
CA THR A 152 6.71 27.45 4.02
C THR A 152 7.24 28.04 2.73
N THR A 153 7.54 29.34 2.73
CA THR A 153 8.47 29.91 1.75
C THR A 153 9.80 29.14 1.80
N THR A 154 10.35 28.80 0.64
CA THR A 154 11.69 28.22 0.54
C THR A 154 12.74 29.25 0.95
N VAL A 155 13.61 28.88 1.88
CA VAL A 155 14.68 29.76 2.38
C VAL A 155 16.04 29.13 2.14
N GLU A 156 17.00 29.95 1.72
CA GLU A 156 18.40 29.54 1.69
C GLU A 156 18.97 29.58 3.12
N VAL A 157 19.60 28.48 3.56
CA VAL A 157 20.17 28.34 4.90
C VAL A 157 21.60 27.81 4.82
N ASP A 158 22.52 28.47 5.51
CA ASP A 158 23.85 27.94 5.79
C ASP A 158 23.83 27.11 7.08
N VAL A 159 23.96 25.78 6.94
CA VAL A 159 24.17 24.86 8.05
C VAL A 159 25.62 24.94 8.49
N THR A 160 25.87 25.27 9.77
CA THR A 160 27.20 25.68 10.24
C THR A 160 28.05 24.53 10.79
N GLY A 161 27.45 23.39 11.14
CA GLY A 161 28.12 22.31 11.89
C GLY A 161 28.36 22.65 13.37
N SER A 162 27.62 23.63 13.91
CA SER A 162 27.55 23.97 15.34
C SER A 162 26.09 23.98 15.76
N ASP A 163 25.82 24.04 17.07
CA ASP A 163 24.45 24.18 17.58
C ASP A 163 23.71 25.31 16.85
N GLN A 164 22.61 24.97 16.21
CA GLN A 164 21.88 25.86 15.31
C GLN A 164 20.39 25.58 15.36
N THR A 165 19.59 26.64 15.41
CA THR A 165 18.13 26.57 15.25
C THR A 165 17.71 27.39 14.03
N ILE A 166 17.13 26.70 13.05
CA ILE A 166 16.48 27.32 11.89
C ILE A 166 15.02 27.59 12.25
N THR A 167 14.50 28.76 11.89
CA THR A 167 13.09 29.12 12.12
C THR A 167 12.38 29.28 10.80
N LEU A 168 11.31 28.52 10.60
CA LEU A 168 10.40 28.62 9.46
C LEU A 168 8.98 28.94 9.95
N ALA A 169 8.12 29.35 9.03
CA ALA A 169 6.70 29.49 9.31
C ALA A 169 5.90 28.98 8.11
N PHE A 170 4.87 28.18 8.37
CA PHE A 170 3.85 27.89 7.36
C PHE A 170 3.14 29.21 7.03
N ASP A 171 3.27 29.67 5.79
CA ASP A 171 2.88 31.00 5.34
C ASP A 171 2.00 30.98 4.09
N ASP A 172 1.83 29.80 3.46
CA ASP A 172 0.95 29.55 2.34
C ASP A 172 0.31 28.14 2.40
N ILE A 173 -0.68 27.90 1.54
CA ILE A 173 -1.39 26.62 1.40
C ILE A 173 -1.30 26.17 -0.05
N GLU A 174 -1.06 24.88 -0.28
CA GLU A 174 -1.07 24.32 -1.61
C GLU A 174 -2.46 24.48 -2.27
N PRO A 175 -2.55 25.25 -3.38
CA PRO A 175 -3.83 25.57 -3.97
C PRO A 175 -4.43 24.35 -4.67
N PRO A 176 -5.76 24.27 -4.78
CA PRO A 176 -6.39 23.29 -5.67
C PRO A 176 -5.99 23.57 -7.12
N SER A 177 -5.90 22.50 -7.91
CA SER A 177 -5.75 22.62 -9.37
C SER A 177 -6.92 23.42 -9.96
N THR A 178 -6.65 24.20 -11.00
CA THR A 178 -7.69 24.96 -11.71
C THR A 178 -8.59 24.00 -12.49
N SER A 179 -9.70 23.57 -11.90
CA SER A 179 -10.70 22.73 -12.57
C SER A 179 -11.55 23.59 -13.52
N SER A 180 -11.67 23.19 -14.79
CA SER A 180 -12.59 23.81 -15.77
C SER A 180 -14.00 23.23 -15.74
N GLY A 181 -14.21 22.09 -15.07
CA GLY A 181 -15.49 21.38 -15.03
C GLY A 181 -16.51 21.94 -14.04
N SER A 182 -17.71 21.33 -14.04
CA SER A 182 -18.73 21.58 -13.01
C SER A 182 -18.54 20.63 -11.82
N GLU A 183 -18.24 21.17 -10.64
CA GLU A 183 -18.06 20.35 -9.44
C GLU A 183 -19.37 19.73 -8.99
N ILE A 184 -19.43 18.39 -8.98
CA ILE A 184 -20.50 17.62 -8.35
C ILE A 184 -20.01 17.02 -7.04
N GLY A 185 -20.29 17.74 -5.96
CA GLY A 185 -19.90 17.36 -4.61
C GLY A 185 -18.65 18.08 -4.11
N SER A 186 -17.61 17.32 -3.83
CA SER A 186 -16.32 17.76 -3.28
C SER A 186 -15.16 17.44 -4.22
N CYS A 187 -14.02 18.12 -4.09
CA CYS A 187 -12.87 17.97 -5.00
C CYS A 187 -12.29 16.55 -5.21
N TYR A 188 -12.65 15.54 -4.41
CA TYR A 188 -12.28 14.13 -4.64
C TYR A 188 -12.45 13.70 -6.11
N GLN A 189 -11.44 13.03 -6.68
CA GLN A 189 -11.39 12.53 -8.06
C GLN A 189 -11.26 13.59 -9.16
N GLY A 190 -11.18 14.89 -8.85
CA GLY A 190 -11.13 15.97 -9.84
C GLY A 190 -12.45 16.15 -10.60
N ASN A 191 -12.61 17.25 -11.35
CA ASN A 191 -13.73 17.46 -12.26
C ASN A 191 -13.30 18.30 -13.46
N TYR A 192 -13.60 17.80 -14.66
CA TYR A 192 -13.08 18.33 -15.91
C TYR A 192 -14.23 18.65 -16.87
N GLU A 193 -13.95 19.49 -17.86
CA GLU A 193 -14.93 19.85 -18.88
C GLU A 193 -14.93 18.81 -20.01
N ASP A 194 -16.12 18.33 -20.37
CA ASP A 194 -16.29 17.40 -21.49
C ASP A 194 -15.80 18.02 -22.81
N THR A 195 -15.19 17.19 -23.65
CA THR A 195 -14.91 17.51 -25.06
C THR A 195 -15.91 16.81 -25.98
N GLU A 196 -15.76 16.87 -27.31
CA GLU A 196 -16.63 16.13 -28.24
C GLU A 196 -16.62 14.63 -27.93
N LEU A 197 -15.43 14.03 -27.77
CA LEU A 197 -15.25 12.59 -27.64
C LEU A 197 -14.79 12.13 -26.26
N LEU A 198 -14.24 13.00 -25.41
CA LEU A 198 -13.85 12.64 -24.03
C LEU A 198 -14.87 13.20 -23.04
N LYS A 199 -15.48 12.31 -22.26
CA LYS A 199 -16.49 12.65 -21.25
C LYS A 199 -15.99 12.33 -19.86
N PHE A 200 -16.35 13.16 -18.89
CA PHE A 200 -15.98 12.99 -17.49
C PHE A 200 -17.22 12.71 -16.66
N VAL A 201 -17.30 11.50 -16.14
CA VAL A 201 -18.40 11.09 -15.24
C VAL A 201 -17.86 10.99 -13.83
N LYS A 202 -18.64 11.46 -12.86
CA LYS A 202 -18.38 11.30 -11.43
C LYS A 202 -19.71 11.02 -10.72
N ILE A 203 -19.68 10.11 -9.75
CA ILE A 203 -20.84 9.81 -8.91
C ILE A 203 -20.44 9.85 -7.45
N ARG A 204 -21.38 10.24 -6.59
CA ARG A 204 -21.28 9.95 -5.16
C ARG A 204 -21.56 8.46 -4.97
N SER A 205 -20.59 7.71 -4.46
CA SER A 205 -20.76 6.29 -4.16
C SER A 205 -21.51 6.12 -2.83
N GLU A 206 -22.63 5.39 -2.83
CA GLU A 206 -23.36 5.11 -1.59
C GLU A 206 -22.55 4.17 -0.70
N LYS A 207 -21.96 3.13 -1.29
CA LYS A 207 -21.14 2.13 -0.58
C LYS A 207 -19.90 2.72 0.08
N LEU A 208 -19.12 3.52 -0.65
CA LEU A 208 -17.93 4.17 -0.08
C LEU A 208 -18.33 5.22 0.95
N SER A 209 -19.39 5.98 0.69
CA SER A 209 -19.82 7.00 1.64
C SER A 209 -20.31 6.40 2.95
N ALA A 210 -21.02 5.27 2.88
CA ALA A 210 -21.43 4.51 4.05
C ALA A 210 -20.21 3.96 4.81
N PHE A 211 -19.22 3.43 4.10
CA PHE A 211 -18.01 2.91 4.73
C PHE A 211 -17.19 3.99 5.42
N TRP A 212 -16.98 5.14 4.79
CA TRP A 212 -16.12 6.21 5.34
C TRP A 212 -16.85 7.19 6.27
N GLY A 213 -18.19 7.11 6.35
CA GLY A 213 -19.00 8.03 7.16
C GLY A 213 -19.01 9.47 6.64
N ARG A 214 -18.63 9.67 5.38
CA ARG A 214 -18.57 10.98 4.68
C ARG A 214 -18.88 10.77 3.21
N ASP A 215 -19.16 11.85 2.47
CA ASP A 215 -19.34 11.75 1.02
C ASP A 215 -18.05 11.32 0.33
N MET A 216 -18.13 10.24 -0.44
CA MET A 216 -17.04 9.66 -1.22
C MET A 216 -17.48 9.49 -2.67
N TYR A 217 -16.54 9.63 -3.59
CA TYR A 217 -16.80 9.70 -5.02
C TYR A 217 -15.87 8.77 -5.80
N VAL A 218 -16.39 8.24 -6.90
CA VAL A 218 -15.64 7.56 -7.97
C VAL A 218 -16.05 8.19 -9.30
N GLY A 219 -15.14 8.16 -10.27
CA GLY A 219 -15.38 8.73 -11.59
C GLY A 219 -14.78 7.90 -12.72
N ALA A 220 -14.99 8.36 -13.94
CA ALA A 220 -14.48 7.76 -15.15
C ALA A 220 -14.20 8.81 -16.23
N ASN A 221 -13.14 8.58 -17.00
CA ASN A 221 -12.81 9.30 -18.22
C ASN A 221 -13.21 8.40 -19.38
N VAL A 222 -14.24 8.80 -20.14
CA VAL A 222 -14.91 7.98 -21.15
C VAL A 222 -14.59 8.51 -22.54
N LEU A 223 -13.76 7.79 -23.29
CA LEU A 223 -13.40 8.11 -24.65
C LEU A 223 -14.35 7.41 -25.64
N LEU A 224 -15.12 8.21 -26.36
CA LEU A 224 -16.11 7.78 -27.35
C LEU A 224 -15.46 7.62 -28.74
N PRO A 225 -15.90 6.65 -29.54
CA PRO A 225 -15.39 6.48 -30.90
C PRO A 225 -15.91 7.57 -31.84
N LYS A 226 -15.16 7.87 -32.90
CA LYS A 226 -15.63 8.80 -33.94
C LYS A 226 -16.97 8.37 -34.52
N GLY A 227 -17.91 9.31 -34.58
CA GLY A 227 -19.26 9.09 -35.10
C GLY A 227 -20.20 8.42 -34.10
N TYR A 228 -19.85 8.42 -32.80
CA TYR A 228 -20.78 8.06 -31.74
C TYR A 228 -22.02 8.95 -31.77
N ASP A 229 -23.20 8.33 -31.79
CA ASP A 229 -24.49 9.00 -31.71
C ASP A 229 -25.20 8.57 -30.43
N ALA A 230 -25.42 9.52 -29.52
CA ALA A 230 -26.10 9.26 -28.25
C ALA A 230 -27.58 8.90 -28.45
N ASP A 231 -28.21 9.33 -29.55
CA ASP A 231 -29.62 9.12 -29.84
C ASP A 231 -29.88 7.78 -30.55
N ASP A 232 -28.88 7.21 -31.23
CA ASP A 232 -28.97 5.89 -31.85
C ASP A 232 -28.72 4.75 -30.83
N LYS A 233 -29.78 4.36 -30.13
CA LYS A 233 -29.74 3.24 -29.18
C LYS A 233 -29.63 1.85 -29.83
N SER A 234 -29.67 1.75 -31.16
CA SER A 234 -29.52 0.47 -31.87
C SER A 234 -28.06 0.05 -32.04
N VAL A 235 -27.14 1.02 -32.08
CA VAL A 235 -25.70 0.78 -32.10
C VAL A 235 -25.19 0.67 -30.67
N ARG A 236 -24.52 -0.44 -30.36
CA ARG A 236 -23.92 -0.71 -29.05
C ARG A 236 -22.43 -0.96 -29.20
N TYR A 237 -21.64 -0.49 -28.23
CA TYR A 237 -20.18 -0.48 -28.30
C TYR A 237 -19.58 -1.39 -27.21
N PRO A 238 -18.61 -2.25 -27.52
CA PRO A 238 -17.81 -2.89 -26.49
C PRO A 238 -16.94 -1.88 -25.75
N VAL A 239 -16.46 -2.28 -24.57
CA VAL A 239 -15.74 -1.41 -23.64
C VAL A 239 -14.39 -2.00 -23.27
N ILE A 240 -13.35 -1.18 -23.40
CA ILE A 240 -12.02 -1.43 -22.82
C ILE A 240 -11.91 -0.59 -21.55
N TYR A 241 -11.68 -1.25 -20.42
CA TYR A 241 -11.37 -0.63 -19.14
C TYR A 241 -9.85 -0.60 -18.97
N ALA A 242 -9.26 0.58 -19.17
CA ALA A 242 -7.83 0.83 -19.06
C ALA A 242 -7.50 1.26 -17.63
N GLN A 243 -6.87 0.35 -16.89
CA GLN A 243 -6.42 0.52 -15.51
C GLN A 243 -5.03 1.15 -15.50
N ASP A 244 -4.85 2.17 -14.68
CA ASP A 244 -3.61 2.93 -14.58
C ASP A 244 -3.54 3.66 -13.23
N HIS A 245 -2.45 4.38 -13.03
CA HIS A 245 -2.31 5.40 -11.99
C HIS A 245 -3.23 6.60 -12.24
N TRP A 246 -3.17 7.61 -11.37
CA TRP A 246 -4.00 8.81 -11.49
C TRP A 246 -3.79 9.56 -12.82
N ASP A 247 -4.89 9.80 -13.55
CA ASP A 247 -4.86 10.27 -14.95
C ASP A 247 -5.27 11.71 -15.19
N ALA A 248 -5.72 12.40 -14.15
CA ALA A 248 -6.34 13.71 -14.27
C ALA A 248 -7.45 13.75 -15.35
N ASP A 249 -7.29 14.63 -16.35
CA ASP A 249 -8.18 14.85 -17.49
C ASP A 249 -7.82 13.99 -18.72
N SER A 250 -6.94 12.99 -18.59
CA SER A 250 -6.50 12.16 -19.71
C SER A 250 -7.38 10.93 -19.93
N GLY A 251 -7.62 10.60 -21.20
CA GLY A 251 -8.24 9.36 -21.66
C GLY A 251 -7.22 8.26 -21.97
N ALA A 252 -7.73 7.08 -22.34
CA ALA A 252 -6.91 5.92 -22.67
C ALA A 252 -5.90 6.20 -23.81
N PHE A 253 -4.77 5.47 -23.79
CA PHE A 253 -3.68 5.56 -24.78
C PHE A 253 -3.13 6.97 -25.01
N GLY A 254 -3.21 7.81 -23.96
CA GLY A 254 -2.69 9.17 -23.95
C GLY A 254 -3.57 10.18 -24.68
N TYR A 255 -4.86 9.93 -24.89
CA TYR A 255 -5.78 10.93 -25.44
C TYR A 255 -6.01 12.08 -24.42
N PRO A 256 -6.04 13.37 -24.82
CA PRO A 256 -5.69 13.90 -26.13
C PRO A 256 -4.18 14.23 -26.29
N ASN A 257 -3.38 14.02 -25.25
CA ASN A 257 -1.96 14.41 -25.14
C ASN A 257 -1.05 13.77 -26.21
N SER A 258 -1.40 12.60 -26.75
CA SER A 258 -0.73 11.92 -27.86
C SER A 258 -1.27 12.40 -29.21
N ALA A 259 -0.63 13.39 -29.82
CA ALA A 259 -1.11 14.00 -31.08
C ALA A 259 -1.39 12.98 -32.19
N ALA A 260 -0.56 11.93 -32.32
CA ALA A 260 -0.73 10.90 -33.33
C ALA A 260 -1.97 10.02 -33.08
N PHE A 261 -2.16 9.59 -31.83
CA PHE A 261 -3.33 8.79 -31.45
C PHE A 261 -4.62 9.61 -31.57
N THR A 262 -4.62 10.81 -31.00
CA THR A 262 -5.74 11.76 -31.01
C THR A 262 -6.19 12.06 -32.44
N SER A 263 -5.27 12.41 -33.34
CA SER A 263 -5.61 12.68 -34.75
C SER A 263 -6.26 11.48 -35.44
N ALA A 264 -5.73 10.27 -35.23
CA ALA A 264 -6.29 9.06 -35.82
C ALA A 264 -7.68 8.71 -35.23
N TRP A 265 -7.82 8.84 -33.91
CA TRP A 265 -9.08 8.59 -33.20
C TRP A 265 -10.18 9.58 -33.60
N ASP A 266 -9.89 10.88 -33.61
CA ASP A 266 -10.83 11.96 -33.96
C ASP A 266 -11.28 11.88 -35.43
N ASN A 267 -10.41 11.45 -36.33
CA ASN A 267 -10.73 11.26 -37.75
C ASN A 267 -11.38 9.90 -38.02
N GLY A 268 -11.31 8.95 -37.09
CA GLY A 268 -11.79 7.58 -37.27
C GLY A 268 -10.97 6.77 -38.27
N ILE A 269 -9.72 7.17 -38.53
CA ILE A 269 -8.82 6.56 -39.52
C ILE A 269 -7.45 6.36 -38.90
N ILE A 270 -6.99 5.11 -38.89
CA ILE A 270 -5.62 4.72 -38.58
C ILE A 270 -4.80 4.91 -39.86
N PRO A 271 -3.79 5.81 -39.87
CA PRO A 271 -2.94 6.01 -41.04
C PRO A 271 -2.16 4.74 -41.39
N GLY A 272 -2.14 4.41 -42.68
CA GLY A 272 -1.33 3.34 -43.22
C GLY A 272 0.16 3.61 -43.04
N THR A 273 0.92 2.63 -42.56
CA THR A 273 2.39 2.69 -42.47
C THR A 273 3.01 1.48 -43.15
N ASN A 274 4.26 1.62 -43.61
CA ASN A 274 5.03 0.54 -44.24
C ASN A 274 4.33 -0.15 -45.43
N GLY A 275 3.55 0.60 -46.21
CA GLY A 275 2.84 0.10 -47.38
C GLY A 275 1.45 -0.50 -47.10
N ASN A 276 1.01 -0.54 -45.83
CA ASN A 276 -0.38 -0.87 -45.50
C ASN A 276 -1.31 0.31 -45.83
N PRO A 277 -2.56 0.05 -46.28
CA PRO A 277 -3.54 1.10 -46.51
C PRO A 277 -4.05 1.69 -45.18
N ASP A 278 -4.63 2.89 -45.27
CA ASP A 278 -5.45 3.45 -44.20
C ASP A 278 -6.60 2.51 -43.87
N ARG A 279 -6.95 2.45 -42.58
CA ARG A 279 -8.03 1.57 -42.08
C ARG A 279 -8.83 2.26 -40.98
N PRO A 280 -10.11 1.91 -40.77
CA PRO A 280 -10.93 2.57 -39.76
C PRO A 280 -10.43 2.27 -38.34
N THR A 281 -10.64 3.20 -37.41
CA THR A 281 -10.47 2.91 -35.99
C THR A 281 -11.56 1.95 -35.50
N PRO A 282 -11.26 1.04 -34.55
CA PRO A 282 -12.26 0.19 -33.93
C PRO A 282 -13.41 1.00 -33.30
N LYS A 283 -14.63 0.47 -33.40
CA LYS A 283 -15.83 1.10 -32.84
C LYS A 283 -16.05 0.60 -31.42
N LEU A 284 -15.29 1.15 -30.48
CA LEU A 284 -15.33 0.78 -29.08
C LEU A 284 -15.26 2.02 -28.18
N ILE A 285 -15.71 1.87 -26.93
CA ILE A 285 -15.58 2.89 -25.88
C ILE A 285 -14.38 2.49 -25.00
N MET A 286 -13.54 3.46 -24.64
CA MET A 286 -12.43 3.24 -23.71
C MET A 286 -12.67 4.02 -22.44
N ILE A 287 -12.44 3.40 -21.28
CA ILE A 287 -12.74 3.98 -19.98
C ILE A 287 -11.53 3.84 -19.07
N LYS A 288 -11.07 4.97 -18.51
CA LYS A 288 -10.17 4.97 -17.34
C LYS A 288 -10.98 5.30 -16.10
N PHE A 289 -10.75 4.61 -15.00
CA PHE A 289 -11.44 4.93 -13.74
C PHE A 289 -10.66 5.96 -12.94
N ARG A 290 -11.39 6.84 -12.26
CA ARG A 290 -10.86 7.76 -11.25
C ARG A 290 -11.29 7.24 -9.89
N HIS A 291 -10.34 6.64 -9.18
CA HIS A 291 -10.59 6.00 -7.89
C HIS A 291 -9.42 6.18 -6.92
N GLU A 292 -8.82 7.36 -6.87
CA GLU A 292 -7.82 7.72 -5.85
C GLU A 292 -8.38 7.47 -4.43
N SER A 293 -7.49 7.13 -3.49
CA SER A 293 -7.88 6.75 -2.14
C SER A 293 -7.09 7.53 -1.08
N PRO A 294 -7.54 7.53 0.19
CA PRO A 294 -6.80 8.16 1.29
C PRO A 294 -5.47 7.47 1.65
N PHE A 295 -5.05 6.47 0.88
CA PHE A 295 -3.81 5.72 1.05
C PHE A 295 -2.88 5.82 -0.17
N TYR A 296 -3.38 6.18 -1.36
CA TYR A 296 -2.63 6.12 -2.62
C TYR A 296 -3.33 6.89 -3.76
N ASP A 297 -2.63 7.10 -4.87
CA ASP A 297 -3.17 7.78 -6.06
C ASP A 297 -4.28 6.97 -6.76
N ASP A 298 -4.40 5.69 -6.44
CA ASP A 298 -5.51 4.82 -6.81
C ASP A 298 -6.03 3.96 -5.62
N SER A 299 -6.93 3.00 -5.86
CA SER A 299 -7.57 2.15 -4.82
C SER A 299 -7.41 0.65 -5.05
N TYR A 300 -6.67 0.28 -6.09
CA TYR A 300 -6.57 -1.06 -6.69
C TYR A 300 -7.90 -1.61 -7.23
N ALA A 301 -8.95 -0.77 -7.29
CA ALA A 301 -10.30 -1.09 -7.78
C ALA A 301 -10.93 -2.37 -7.19
N VAL A 302 -10.54 -2.75 -5.97
CA VAL A 302 -11.03 -3.94 -5.27
C VAL A 302 -11.62 -3.58 -3.90
N ASN A 303 -12.36 -4.50 -3.30
CA ASN A 303 -12.84 -4.38 -1.94
C ASN A 303 -11.72 -4.76 -0.97
N THR A 304 -11.37 -3.86 -0.04
CA THR A 304 -10.34 -4.12 0.98
C THR A 304 -10.83 -3.75 2.37
N ALA A 305 -10.22 -4.33 3.40
CA ALA A 305 -10.59 -4.04 4.77
C ALA A 305 -10.17 -2.62 5.21
N ASN A 306 -9.11 -2.06 4.63
CA ASN A 306 -8.55 -0.76 5.03
C ASN A 306 -9.10 0.42 4.21
N ILE A 307 -9.29 0.22 2.90
CA ILE A 307 -9.67 1.27 1.94
C ILE A 307 -11.18 1.28 1.70
N GLY A 308 -11.83 0.13 1.82
CA GLY A 308 -13.28 -0.02 1.73
C GLY A 308 -13.76 -0.67 0.43
N PRO A 309 -15.07 -0.59 0.13
CA PRO A 309 -15.70 -1.33 -0.95
C PRO A 309 -15.53 -0.67 -2.34
N TYR A 310 -14.30 -0.32 -2.75
CA TYR A 310 -14.06 0.34 -4.04
C TYR A 310 -14.42 -0.56 -5.23
N GLY A 311 -14.13 -1.86 -5.13
CA GLY A 311 -14.53 -2.85 -6.13
C GLY A 311 -16.06 -2.90 -6.32
N ASP A 312 -16.84 -2.88 -5.24
CA ASP A 312 -18.30 -2.84 -5.36
C ASP A 312 -18.80 -1.48 -5.86
N ALA A 313 -18.20 -0.36 -5.43
CA ALA A 313 -18.58 0.97 -5.90
C ALA A 313 -18.37 1.12 -7.41
N ILE A 314 -17.23 0.64 -7.92
CA ILE A 314 -16.95 0.67 -9.36
C ILE A 314 -17.89 -0.29 -10.10
N ASN A 315 -17.96 -1.55 -9.66
CA ASN A 315 -18.64 -2.59 -10.41
C ASN A 315 -20.18 -2.56 -10.31
N GLU A 316 -20.74 -2.06 -9.22
CA GLU A 316 -22.19 -2.09 -8.95
C GLU A 316 -22.85 -0.70 -8.98
N GLU A 317 -22.07 0.39 -8.90
CA GLU A 317 -22.62 1.75 -8.97
C GLU A 317 -22.14 2.47 -10.24
N LEU A 318 -20.82 2.57 -10.46
CA LEU A 318 -20.26 3.34 -11.56
C LEU A 318 -20.46 2.68 -12.93
N ILE A 319 -20.09 1.41 -13.11
CA ILE A 319 -20.25 0.71 -14.40
C ILE A 319 -21.72 0.69 -14.84
N PRO A 320 -22.71 0.32 -14.00
CA PRO A 320 -24.11 0.39 -14.38
C PRO A 320 -24.58 1.80 -14.73
N HIS A 321 -24.06 2.83 -14.05
CA HIS A 321 -24.35 4.22 -14.39
C HIS A 321 -23.79 4.57 -15.78
N LEU A 322 -22.56 4.15 -16.08
CA LEU A 322 -21.94 4.34 -17.40
C LEU A 322 -22.72 3.60 -18.49
N ASP A 323 -23.18 2.36 -18.25
CA ASP A 323 -24.02 1.61 -19.19
C ASP A 323 -25.37 2.31 -19.47
N SER A 324 -25.86 3.11 -18.53
CA SER A 324 -27.09 3.87 -18.70
C SER A 324 -26.91 5.15 -19.52
N LEU A 325 -25.72 5.75 -19.46
CA LEU A 325 -25.38 7.00 -20.15
C LEU A 325 -24.88 6.74 -21.56
N PHE A 326 -24.06 5.70 -21.72
CA PHE A 326 -23.38 5.38 -22.96
C PHE A 326 -23.94 4.09 -23.54
N ASN A 327 -23.97 4.00 -24.87
CA ASN A 327 -24.52 2.84 -25.57
C ASN A 327 -23.57 1.61 -25.47
N THR A 328 -23.10 1.24 -24.29
CA THR A 328 -22.18 0.11 -24.05
C THR A 328 -22.87 -1.23 -24.30
N ILE A 329 -22.13 -2.30 -24.59
CA ILE A 329 -22.64 -3.68 -24.51
C ILE A 329 -22.40 -4.17 -23.08
N ALA A 330 -23.49 -4.34 -22.32
CA ALA A 330 -23.43 -4.70 -20.91
C ALA A 330 -23.31 -6.23 -20.69
N GLU A 331 -22.40 -6.87 -21.41
CA GLU A 331 -22.17 -8.31 -21.38
C GLU A 331 -20.67 -8.61 -21.22
N PRO A 332 -20.27 -9.68 -20.50
CA PRO A 332 -18.85 -9.92 -20.20
C PRO A 332 -17.96 -10.05 -21.43
N TYR A 333 -18.41 -10.71 -22.50
CA TYR A 333 -17.62 -10.86 -23.73
C TYR A 333 -17.22 -9.52 -24.38
N ALA A 334 -17.93 -8.43 -24.06
CA ALA A 334 -17.71 -7.10 -24.60
C ALA A 334 -16.98 -6.16 -23.62
N ARG A 335 -16.43 -6.69 -22.53
CA ARG A 335 -15.78 -5.93 -21.46
C ARG A 335 -14.38 -6.45 -21.20
N ILE A 336 -13.37 -5.68 -21.61
CA ILE A 336 -11.97 -6.07 -21.49
C ILE A 336 -11.30 -5.23 -20.42
N GLN A 337 -10.54 -5.88 -19.55
CA GLN A 337 -9.64 -5.23 -18.61
C GLN A 337 -8.24 -5.17 -19.23
N GLU A 338 -7.58 -4.03 -19.13
CA GLU A 338 -6.17 -3.89 -19.51
C GLU A 338 -5.45 -2.94 -18.57
N GLY A 339 -4.14 -3.08 -18.45
CA GLY A 339 -3.32 -2.18 -17.65
C GLY A 339 -1.90 -2.66 -17.47
N GLY A 340 -1.04 -1.72 -17.08
CA GLY A 340 0.37 -1.94 -16.76
C GLY A 340 0.69 -1.70 -15.30
N SER A 341 1.76 -2.30 -14.77
CA SER A 341 2.22 -2.05 -13.39
C SER A 341 1.10 -2.32 -12.35
N THR A 342 0.82 -1.38 -11.44
CA THR A 342 -0.37 -1.37 -10.58
C THR A 342 -1.65 -1.69 -11.36
N GLY A 343 -1.91 -0.96 -12.45
CA GLY A 343 -3.05 -1.22 -13.35
C GLY A 343 -3.05 -2.62 -13.96
N GLY A 344 -1.88 -3.23 -14.17
CA GLY A 344 -1.75 -4.60 -14.64
C GLY A 344 -2.26 -5.61 -13.61
N TRP A 345 -1.96 -5.39 -12.33
CA TRP A 345 -2.53 -6.20 -11.26
C TRP A 345 -4.03 -5.95 -11.12
N VAL A 346 -4.48 -4.69 -11.19
CA VAL A 346 -5.92 -4.35 -11.15
C VAL A 346 -6.70 -5.00 -12.28
N SER A 347 -6.13 -5.01 -13.49
CA SER A 347 -6.71 -5.67 -14.67
C SER A 347 -6.91 -7.17 -14.45
N ALA A 348 -5.88 -7.86 -13.92
CA ALA A 348 -5.95 -9.29 -13.61
C ALA A 348 -6.93 -9.56 -12.47
N ALA A 349 -6.82 -8.83 -11.36
CA ALA A 349 -7.68 -8.97 -10.19
C ALA A 349 -9.15 -8.72 -10.52
N SER A 350 -9.45 -7.72 -11.35
CA SER A 350 -10.81 -7.41 -11.79
C SER A 350 -11.45 -8.58 -12.52
N LEU A 351 -10.74 -9.22 -13.46
CA LEU A 351 -11.24 -10.43 -14.13
C LEU A 351 -11.36 -11.60 -13.14
N ILE A 352 -10.33 -11.86 -12.33
CA ILE A 352 -10.26 -13.01 -11.42
C ILE A 352 -11.35 -12.95 -10.35
N PHE A 353 -11.63 -11.76 -9.82
CA PHE A 353 -12.70 -11.57 -8.85
C PHE A 353 -14.07 -11.40 -9.49
N ARG A 354 -14.17 -10.91 -10.73
CA ARG A 354 -15.45 -10.73 -11.44
C ARG A 354 -15.48 -11.39 -12.82
N PRO A 355 -15.32 -12.74 -12.93
CA PRO A 355 -15.47 -13.43 -14.21
C PRO A 355 -16.90 -13.33 -14.77
N ASP A 356 -17.87 -13.03 -13.88
CA ASP A 356 -19.26 -12.73 -14.21
C ASP A 356 -19.46 -11.38 -14.90
N LEU A 357 -18.48 -10.48 -14.84
CA LEU A 357 -18.61 -9.10 -15.31
C LEU A 357 -17.68 -8.76 -16.48
N PHE A 358 -16.46 -9.33 -16.51
CA PHE A 358 -15.43 -9.01 -17.50
C PHE A 358 -15.08 -10.23 -18.34
N GLY A 359 -14.79 -10.04 -19.62
CA GLY A 359 -14.51 -11.12 -20.58
C GLY A 359 -13.08 -11.64 -20.47
N ALA A 360 -12.09 -10.75 -20.55
CA ALA A 360 -10.68 -11.09 -20.43
C ALA A 360 -9.88 -9.95 -19.82
N CYS A 361 -8.67 -10.25 -19.38
CA CYS A 361 -7.68 -9.28 -18.95
C CYS A 361 -6.43 -9.39 -19.82
N PHE A 362 -5.87 -8.23 -20.19
CA PHE A 362 -4.58 -8.10 -20.84
C PHE A 362 -3.69 -7.26 -19.93
N SER A 363 -2.99 -7.95 -19.03
CA SER A 363 -2.12 -7.36 -18.02
C SER A 363 -0.68 -7.35 -18.49
N TYR A 364 0.06 -6.29 -18.21
CA TYR A 364 1.47 -6.20 -18.60
C TYR A 364 2.35 -5.66 -17.48
N TYR A 365 3.46 -6.36 -17.20
CA TYR A 365 4.37 -6.16 -16.05
C TYR A 365 3.62 -5.81 -14.76
N PRO A 366 2.63 -6.62 -14.36
CA PRO A 366 1.75 -6.31 -13.24
C PRO A 366 2.50 -6.34 -11.90
N ASP A 367 1.99 -5.60 -10.90
CA ASP A 367 2.36 -5.87 -9.50
C ASP A 367 2.23 -7.36 -9.17
N SER A 368 2.91 -7.81 -8.11
CA SER A 368 3.11 -9.24 -7.83
C SER A 368 1.80 -10.05 -7.82
N LEU A 369 1.67 -10.95 -8.81
CA LEU A 369 0.50 -11.83 -8.95
C LEU A 369 0.55 -13.04 -7.99
N ASP A 370 1.73 -13.33 -7.44
CA ASP A 370 1.98 -14.38 -6.46
C ASP A 370 3.02 -13.90 -5.45
N PHE A 371 2.79 -14.11 -4.14
CA PHE A 371 3.65 -13.60 -3.08
C PHE A 371 4.73 -14.57 -2.59
N HIS A 372 4.93 -15.72 -3.25
CA HIS A 372 6.22 -16.43 -3.16
C HIS A 372 7.35 -15.52 -3.65
N ARG A 373 7.03 -14.55 -4.52
CA ARG A 373 7.90 -13.47 -4.98
C ARG A 373 7.14 -12.13 -5.05
N HIS A 374 7.15 -11.38 -3.95
CA HIS A 374 6.64 -10.01 -3.92
C HIS A 374 7.76 -9.03 -4.28
N GLN A 375 7.81 -8.60 -5.54
CA GLN A 375 9.08 -8.23 -6.20
C GLN A 375 10.13 -9.34 -5.96
N ASP A 376 11.34 -9.03 -5.51
CA ASP A 376 12.34 -10.04 -5.17
C ASP A 376 12.18 -10.61 -3.74
N ILE A 377 11.23 -10.11 -2.93
CA ILE A 377 10.99 -10.61 -1.58
C ILE A 377 10.33 -12.00 -1.64
N GLN A 378 10.98 -12.99 -1.06
CA GLN A 378 10.38 -14.31 -0.82
C GLN A 378 9.43 -14.27 0.39
N LEU A 379 8.27 -13.63 0.23
CA LEU A 379 7.44 -13.19 1.36
C LEU A 379 6.94 -14.36 2.25
N TYR A 380 6.71 -15.53 1.69
CA TYR A 380 6.23 -16.70 2.44
C TYR A 380 7.32 -17.50 3.18
N THR A 381 8.58 -17.37 2.78
CA THR A 381 9.65 -18.26 3.27
C THR A 381 10.78 -17.51 3.94
N ASN A 382 11.01 -16.24 3.59
CA ASN A 382 12.09 -15.46 4.19
C ASN A 382 11.69 -14.92 5.57
N ALA A 383 12.68 -14.76 6.44
CA ALA A 383 12.48 -14.19 7.77
C ALA A 383 12.56 -12.65 7.77
N ASN A 384 13.10 -12.06 6.71
CA ASN A 384 13.32 -10.62 6.60
C ASN A 384 13.04 -10.12 5.18
N ALA A 385 12.36 -8.98 5.04
CA ALA A 385 12.02 -8.37 3.76
C ALA A 385 13.20 -7.63 3.10
N TYR A 386 14.27 -7.36 3.84
CA TYR A 386 15.40 -6.54 3.39
C TYR A 386 16.66 -7.35 3.10
N VAL A 387 16.79 -8.53 3.72
CA VAL A 387 17.95 -9.39 3.53
C VAL A 387 17.54 -10.84 3.29
N ASN A 388 18.24 -11.50 2.39
CA ASN A 388 18.15 -12.94 2.20
C ASN A 388 18.80 -13.69 3.37
N ALA A 389 18.56 -15.00 3.46
CA ALA A 389 19.13 -15.86 4.49
C ALA A 389 20.67 -15.88 4.51
N ASP A 390 21.33 -15.55 3.39
CA ASP A 390 22.78 -15.43 3.29
C ASP A 390 23.33 -14.04 3.67
N GLY A 391 22.44 -13.10 4.03
CA GLY A 391 22.76 -11.73 4.41
C GLY A 391 22.87 -10.74 3.26
N SER A 392 22.66 -11.17 2.00
CA SER A 392 22.60 -10.25 0.86
C SER A 392 21.35 -9.36 0.94
N ALA A 393 21.48 -8.10 0.54
CA ALA A 393 20.35 -7.18 0.49
C ALA A 393 19.38 -7.56 -0.64
N ILE A 394 18.08 -7.42 -0.38
CA ILE A 394 17.04 -7.66 -1.38
C ILE A 394 16.85 -6.37 -2.19
N PRO A 395 17.10 -6.41 -3.52
CA PRO A 395 16.88 -5.27 -4.40
C PRO A 395 15.40 -5.01 -4.61
N SER A 396 15.06 -3.79 -4.98
CA SER A 396 13.70 -3.41 -5.37
C SER A 396 13.64 -2.62 -6.66
N ILE A 397 14.71 -1.90 -7.01
CA ILE A 397 14.82 -1.17 -8.27
C ILE A 397 16.13 -1.53 -8.97
N GLN A 398 16.02 -1.85 -10.27
CA GLN A 398 17.15 -2.16 -11.13
C GLN A 398 17.10 -1.43 -12.47
N THR A 399 18.27 -1.36 -13.10
CA THR A 399 18.44 -1.02 -14.51
C THR A 399 19.50 -1.90 -15.16
N HIS A 400 19.68 -1.79 -16.47
CA HIS A 400 20.68 -2.52 -17.22
C HIS A 400 21.50 -1.55 -18.08
N ASP A 401 22.82 -1.72 -18.10
CA ASP A 401 23.70 -0.93 -18.97
C ASP A 401 23.60 -1.36 -20.44
N SER A 402 24.29 -0.65 -21.33
CA SER A 402 24.28 -0.95 -22.77
C SER A 402 24.91 -2.29 -23.14
N ALA A 403 25.68 -2.91 -22.25
CA ALA A 403 26.21 -4.26 -22.40
C ALA A 403 25.28 -5.34 -21.81
N GLY A 404 24.18 -4.92 -21.17
CA GLY A 404 23.19 -5.81 -20.54
C GLY A 404 23.57 -6.23 -19.12
N ASN A 405 24.52 -5.56 -18.46
CA ASN A 405 24.83 -5.84 -17.06
C ASN A 405 23.81 -5.17 -16.15
N GLN A 406 23.29 -5.93 -15.20
CA GLN A 406 22.37 -5.46 -14.16
C GLN A 406 23.06 -4.44 -13.24
N GLN A 407 22.33 -3.39 -12.86
CA GLN A 407 22.70 -2.41 -11.85
C GLN A 407 21.54 -2.26 -10.87
N ILE A 408 21.80 -2.43 -9.57
CA ILE A 408 20.82 -2.21 -8.52
C ILE A 408 20.83 -0.73 -8.14
N LEU A 409 19.67 -0.08 -8.23
CA LEU A 409 19.50 1.34 -7.92
C LEU A 409 18.97 1.55 -6.50
N ALA A 410 18.11 0.65 -6.02
CA ALA A 410 17.60 0.66 -4.66
C ALA A 410 17.35 -0.76 -4.13
N THR A 411 17.36 -0.85 -2.80
CA THR A 411 16.95 -2.02 -2.02
C THR A 411 15.60 -1.78 -1.37
N VAL A 412 14.90 -2.87 -1.03
CA VAL A 412 13.62 -2.81 -0.31
C VAL A 412 13.75 -1.99 0.99
N ALA A 413 14.89 -2.09 1.68
CA ALA A 413 15.17 -1.32 2.89
C ALA A 413 15.21 0.19 2.61
N GLN A 414 15.90 0.61 1.55
CA GLN A 414 16.04 2.03 1.19
C GLN A 414 14.68 2.66 0.88
N GLU A 415 13.82 1.98 0.13
CA GLU A 415 12.48 2.47 -0.17
C GLU A 415 11.58 2.51 1.06
N ASN A 416 11.57 1.47 1.89
CA ASN A 416 10.77 1.46 3.11
C ASN A 416 11.23 2.57 4.08
N HIS A 417 12.53 2.83 4.18
CA HIS A 417 13.06 3.93 4.98
C HIS A 417 12.75 5.30 4.38
N TRP A 418 12.84 5.45 3.06
CA TRP A 418 12.42 6.65 2.36
C TRP A 418 10.93 6.95 2.59
N GLU A 419 10.06 5.96 2.45
CA GLU A 419 8.63 6.11 2.69
C GLU A 419 8.28 6.51 4.14
N LEU A 420 9.10 6.10 5.13
CA LEU A 420 8.91 6.49 6.53
C LEU A 420 9.03 8.00 6.75
N VAL A 421 9.61 8.77 5.82
CA VAL A 421 9.59 10.23 5.85
C VAL A 421 8.17 10.74 5.66
N PHE A 422 7.43 10.21 4.69
CA PHE A 422 6.12 10.73 4.29
C PHE A 422 4.96 10.18 5.12
N GLY A 423 5.10 8.99 5.69
CA GLY A 423 4.02 8.36 6.46
C GLY A 423 4.48 7.36 7.51
N THR A 424 3.63 7.21 8.52
CA THR A 424 3.72 6.15 9.54
C THR A 424 2.36 5.48 9.62
N ALA A 425 2.30 4.21 10.03
CA ALA A 425 1.06 3.41 10.05
C ALA A 425 0.49 3.15 8.64
N SER A 426 1.38 2.83 7.70
CA SER A 426 1.06 2.46 6.32
C SER A 426 0.20 3.47 5.56
N ARG A 427 0.63 4.73 5.52
CA ARG A 427 -0.10 5.86 4.89
C ARG A 427 0.86 6.90 4.30
N SER A 428 1.96 6.44 3.69
CA SER A 428 2.95 7.28 3.02
C SER A 428 2.48 7.85 1.66
N PHE A 429 1.37 7.36 1.11
CA PHE A 429 0.96 7.57 -0.28
C PHE A 429 1.90 6.94 -1.32
N LEU A 430 2.67 5.93 -0.93
CA LEU A 430 3.67 5.29 -1.78
C LEU A 430 3.49 3.76 -1.83
N GLN A 431 4.22 3.12 -2.76
CA GLN A 431 3.98 1.77 -3.23
C GLN A 431 3.96 0.70 -2.13
N TRP A 432 4.91 0.73 -1.18
CA TRP A 432 4.99 -0.30 -0.13
C TRP A 432 3.83 -0.18 0.86
N ASP A 433 3.44 1.04 1.22
CA ASP A 433 2.33 1.27 2.13
C ASP A 433 0.97 1.00 1.48
N VAL A 434 0.79 1.28 0.18
CA VAL A 434 -0.47 0.93 -0.47
C VAL A 434 -0.65 -0.58 -0.53
N TRP A 435 0.39 -1.37 -0.81
CA TRP A 435 0.30 -2.84 -0.76
C TRP A 435 -0.11 -3.33 0.63
N ASN A 436 0.40 -2.72 1.70
CA ASN A 436 -0.04 -3.02 3.06
C ASN A 436 -1.54 -2.75 3.27
N SER A 437 -2.03 -1.64 2.71
CA SER A 437 -3.45 -1.27 2.81
C SER A 437 -4.38 -2.14 1.95
N VAL A 438 -3.92 -2.58 0.78
CA VAL A 438 -4.72 -3.35 -0.19
C VAL A 438 -4.75 -4.82 0.17
N PHE A 439 -3.58 -5.44 0.34
CA PHE A 439 -3.46 -6.89 0.51
C PHE A 439 -3.68 -7.33 1.96
N GLY A 440 -3.46 -6.42 2.91
CA GLY A 440 -3.57 -6.69 4.34
C GLY A 440 -4.98 -6.58 4.92
N VAL A 441 -5.02 -6.76 6.24
CA VAL A 441 -6.20 -6.57 7.10
C VAL A 441 -5.97 -5.39 8.04
N GLN A 442 -6.99 -4.96 8.79
CA GLN A 442 -6.81 -3.95 9.83
C GLN A 442 -6.08 -4.54 11.04
N GLY A 443 -5.14 -3.79 11.61
CA GLY A 443 -4.60 -4.00 12.95
C GLY A 443 -5.54 -3.44 14.04
N LEU A 444 -5.25 -3.76 15.29
CA LEU A 444 -6.04 -3.29 16.44
C LEU A 444 -6.04 -1.76 16.58
N ASN A 445 -4.99 -1.11 16.07
CA ASN A 445 -4.88 0.36 16.01
C ASN A 445 -5.75 1.00 14.90
N GLY A 446 -6.45 0.21 14.08
CA GLY A 446 -7.32 0.67 12.99
C GLY A 446 -6.61 0.93 11.66
N TYR A 447 -5.28 0.87 11.60
CA TYR A 447 -4.49 1.02 10.37
C TYR A 447 -4.18 -0.35 9.76
N PRO A 448 -3.61 -0.44 8.53
CA PRO A 448 -3.18 -1.71 7.98
C PRO A 448 -2.26 -2.47 8.95
N LEU A 449 -2.52 -3.76 9.15
CA LEU A 449 -1.65 -4.65 9.91
C LEU A 449 -0.43 -4.97 9.06
N GLU A 450 0.73 -4.43 9.46
CA GLU A 450 1.94 -4.55 8.65
C GLU A 450 2.41 -6.02 8.55
N PRO A 451 2.87 -6.47 7.37
CA PRO A 451 3.48 -7.79 7.15
C PRO A 451 4.92 -7.89 7.62
N TRP A 452 5.62 -6.77 7.81
CA TRP A 452 6.98 -6.70 8.34
C TRP A 452 7.23 -5.39 9.10
N ASP A 453 8.29 -5.33 9.90
CA ASP A 453 8.73 -4.08 10.53
C ASP A 453 9.38 -3.16 9.48
N LYS A 454 8.80 -1.98 9.23
CA LYS A 454 9.31 -1.02 8.24
C LYS A 454 10.73 -0.49 8.51
N VAL A 455 11.28 -0.65 9.71
CA VAL A 455 12.67 -0.26 10.05
C VAL A 455 13.62 -1.45 9.95
N THR A 456 13.25 -2.61 10.49
CA THR A 456 14.17 -3.78 10.59
C THR A 456 14.02 -4.79 9.45
N GLY A 457 12.90 -4.77 8.75
CA GLY A 457 12.53 -5.75 7.73
C GLY A 457 12.04 -7.08 8.29
N GLU A 458 11.95 -7.26 9.62
CA GLU A 458 11.48 -8.53 10.21
C GLU A 458 10.08 -8.87 9.70
N ILE A 459 9.93 -9.99 8.98
CA ILE A 459 8.65 -10.45 8.46
C ILE A 459 7.84 -11.06 9.61
N TYR A 460 6.55 -10.77 9.64
CA TYR A 460 5.57 -11.33 10.54
C TYR A 460 4.72 -12.38 9.78
N PRO A 461 5.03 -13.68 9.86
CA PRO A 461 4.36 -14.69 9.04
C PRO A 461 2.84 -14.73 9.26
N GLU A 462 2.38 -14.53 10.49
CA GLU A 462 0.94 -14.45 10.80
C GLU A 462 0.24 -13.29 10.09
N SER A 463 0.92 -12.15 9.88
CA SER A 463 0.37 -11.03 9.09
C SER A 463 0.32 -11.38 7.60
N VAL A 464 1.40 -11.98 7.08
CA VAL A 464 1.51 -12.41 5.68
C VAL A 464 0.44 -13.42 5.29
N GLU A 465 0.01 -14.29 6.21
CA GLU A 465 -1.08 -15.23 5.94
C GLU A 465 -2.39 -14.54 5.51
N TYR A 466 -2.67 -13.32 6.00
CA TYR A 466 -3.87 -12.58 5.59
C TYR A 466 -3.78 -12.08 4.14
N TRP A 467 -2.57 -11.89 3.61
CA TRP A 467 -2.34 -11.40 2.25
C TRP A 467 -2.69 -12.42 1.18
N LYS A 468 -2.73 -13.72 1.52
CA LYS A 468 -3.07 -14.82 0.59
C LYS A 468 -4.41 -14.68 -0.11
N SER A 469 -5.32 -13.85 0.41
CA SER A 469 -6.61 -13.54 -0.25
C SER A 469 -6.47 -12.63 -1.48
N PHE A 470 -5.34 -11.93 -1.60
CA PHE A 470 -4.99 -11.04 -2.72
C PHE A 470 -3.82 -11.54 -3.56
N ASP A 471 -3.13 -12.60 -3.12
CA ASP A 471 -2.27 -13.41 -3.99
C ASP A 471 -3.17 -14.10 -5.04
N LEU A 472 -3.07 -13.65 -6.29
CA LEU A 472 -4.00 -14.05 -7.36
C LEU A 472 -3.80 -15.52 -7.77
N ALA A 473 -2.57 -16.02 -7.73
CA ALA A 473 -2.29 -17.44 -7.94
C ALA A 473 -2.88 -18.30 -6.81
N ASN A 474 -2.68 -17.91 -5.55
CA ASN A 474 -3.27 -18.60 -4.41
C ASN A 474 -4.80 -18.56 -4.46
N TYR A 475 -5.38 -17.40 -4.80
CA TYR A 475 -6.83 -17.24 -4.91
C TYR A 475 -7.42 -18.16 -5.98
N ILE A 476 -6.83 -18.21 -7.18
CA ILE A 476 -7.26 -19.11 -8.26
C ILE A 476 -7.14 -20.57 -7.84
N THR A 477 -5.95 -20.99 -7.37
CA THR A 477 -5.64 -22.40 -7.08
C THR A 477 -6.49 -22.95 -5.93
N THR A 478 -6.79 -22.14 -4.91
CA THR A 478 -7.67 -22.54 -3.79
C THR A 478 -9.16 -22.57 -4.18
N ASN A 479 -9.55 -21.89 -5.26
CA ASN A 479 -10.92 -21.86 -5.78
C ASN A 479 -11.08 -22.60 -7.13
N TRP A 480 -10.11 -23.44 -7.49
CA TRP A 480 -9.97 -24.03 -8.82
C TRP A 480 -11.20 -24.82 -9.29
N ALA A 481 -11.56 -25.88 -8.55
CA ALA A 481 -12.71 -26.74 -8.81
C ALA A 481 -13.79 -26.61 -7.71
N GLY A 482 -13.78 -25.49 -7.00
CA GLY A 482 -14.72 -25.20 -5.91
C GLY A 482 -16.04 -24.60 -6.39
N ALA A 483 -16.79 -23.96 -5.48
CA ALA A 483 -18.05 -23.31 -5.81
C ALA A 483 -17.92 -22.19 -6.87
N LYS A 484 -16.74 -21.54 -6.91
CA LYS A 484 -16.41 -20.52 -7.92
C LYS A 484 -15.96 -21.12 -9.25
N ASN A 485 -15.46 -22.37 -9.24
CA ASN A 485 -14.97 -23.10 -10.41
C ASN A 485 -14.02 -22.28 -11.30
N LEU A 486 -13.06 -21.57 -10.68
CA LEU A 486 -12.22 -20.61 -11.38
C LEU A 486 -11.31 -21.25 -12.43
N GLY A 487 -10.95 -22.53 -12.28
CA GLY A 487 -10.13 -23.26 -13.25
C GLY A 487 -10.80 -23.36 -14.63
N GLU A 488 -12.13 -23.51 -14.67
CA GLU A 488 -12.89 -23.48 -15.92
C GLU A 488 -13.33 -22.06 -16.28
N ALA A 489 -13.76 -21.28 -15.29
CA ALA A 489 -14.28 -19.94 -15.55
C ALA A 489 -13.22 -19.02 -16.18
N LEU A 490 -11.94 -19.12 -15.80
CA LEU A 490 -10.88 -18.22 -16.26
C LEU A 490 -10.04 -18.75 -17.43
N LYS A 491 -10.32 -19.98 -17.87
CA LYS A 491 -9.56 -20.63 -18.93
C LYS A 491 -9.56 -19.77 -20.20
N ASP A 492 -8.38 -19.57 -20.79
CA ASP A 492 -8.16 -18.78 -22.02
C ASP A 492 -8.56 -17.29 -21.94
N ARG A 493 -8.74 -16.74 -20.73
CA ARG A 493 -9.18 -15.34 -20.50
C ARG A 493 -8.14 -14.45 -19.83
N ILE A 494 -7.03 -15.04 -19.37
CA ILE A 494 -5.93 -14.32 -18.69
C ILE A 494 -4.75 -14.20 -19.65
N HIS A 495 -4.42 -12.96 -20.03
CA HIS A 495 -3.26 -12.64 -20.86
C HIS A 495 -2.30 -11.77 -20.07
N ILE A 496 -1.08 -12.25 -19.83
CA ILE A 496 -0.04 -11.56 -19.06
C ILE A 496 1.24 -11.46 -19.89
N SER A 497 1.91 -10.31 -19.88
CA SER A 497 3.27 -10.21 -20.45
C SER A 497 4.20 -9.43 -19.54
N VAL A 498 5.46 -9.85 -19.40
CA VAL A 498 6.45 -9.15 -18.57
C VAL A 498 7.85 -9.29 -19.18
N GLY A 499 8.73 -8.33 -18.92
CA GLY A 499 10.11 -8.39 -19.39
C GLY A 499 11.03 -9.08 -18.39
N THR A 500 12.07 -9.80 -18.87
CA THR A 500 13.07 -10.41 -17.96
C THR A 500 13.95 -9.39 -17.25
N TRP A 501 13.94 -8.12 -17.68
CA TRP A 501 14.70 -7.01 -17.09
C TRP A 501 13.76 -5.98 -16.46
N ASP A 502 12.58 -6.40 -16.00
CA ASP A 502 11.61 -5.50 -15.37
C ASP A 502 12.27 -4.70 -14.24
N ASN A 503 12.12 -3.39 -14.27
CA ASN A 503 12.86 -2.48 -13.39
C ASN A 503 12.53 -2.67 -11.90
N TYR A 504 11.41 -3.31 -11.58
CA TYR A 504 10.90 -3.49 -10.24
C TYR A 504 10.79 -4.96 -9.84
N PHE A 505 11.48 -5.86 -10.56
CA PHE A 505 11.47 -7.31 -10.33
C PHE A 505 10.07 -7.95 -10.39
N LEU A 506 9.11 -7.32 -11.08
CA LEU A 506 7.74 -7.81 -11.18
C LEU A 506 7.61 -9.10 -11.99
N ASN A 507 8.63 -9.40 -12.80
CA ASN A 507 8.74 -10.68 -13.51
C ASN A 507 8.78 -11.89 -12.56
N GLU A 508 9.31 -11.73 -11.35
CA GLU A 508 9.46 -12.83 -10.39
C GLU A 508 8.09 -13.37 -9.97
N GLY A 509 7.16 -12.48 -9.59
CA GLY A 509 5.79 -12.87 -9.23
C GLY A 509 4.98 -13.43 -10.40
N VAL A 510 5.25 -12.98 -11.64
CA VAL A 510 4.60 -13.53 -12.84
C VAL A 510 5.07 -14.96 -13.13
N VAL A 511 6.36 -15.25 -12.94
CA VAL A 511 6.90 -16.61 -13.11
C VAL A 511 6.29 -17.58 -12.09
N GLU A 512 6.18 -17.17 -10.83
CA GLU A 512 5.51 -17.97 -9.79
C GLU A 512 4.03 -18.18 -10.09
N PHE A 513 3.32 -17.13 -10.51
CA PHE A 513 1.93 -17.23 -10.94
C PHE A 513 1.76 -18.27 -12.04
N GLN A 514 2.54 -18.18 -13.12
CA GLN A 514 2.48 -19.11 -14.25
C GLN A 514 2.69 -20.56 -13.79
N SER A 515 3.77 -20.79 -13.04
CA SER A 515 4.14 -22.11 -12.51
C SER A 515 2.99 -22.77 -11.75
N ARG A 516 2.32 -21.99 -10.89
CA ARG A 516 1.25 -22.51 -10.02
C ARG A 516 -0.05 -22.80 -10.74
N VAL A 517 -0.44 -21.96 -11.69
CA VAL A 517 -1.67 -22.21 -12.47
C VAL A 517 -1.46 -23.33 -13.47
N ASP A 518 -0.28 -23.43 -14.10
CA ASP A 518 0.07 -24.51 -15.02
C ASP A 518 0.13 -25.87 -14.32
N ALA A 519 0.54 -25.90 -13.05
CA ALA A 519 0.52 -27.13 -12.24
C ALA A 519 -0.87 -27.75 -12.09
N LEU A 520 -1.96 -26.97 -12.26
CA LEU A 520 -3.34 -27.46 -12.22
C LEU A 520 -4.00 -27.51 -13.59
N GLY A 521 -3.80 -26.50 -14.43
CA GLY A 521 -4.46 -26.33 -15.72
C GLY A 521 -3.70 -26.89 -16.92
N GLY A 522 -2.43 -27.22 -16.76
CA GLY A 522 -1.49 -27.52 -17.83
C GLY A 522 -0.89 -26.25 -18.44
N GLU A 523 0.22 -26.43 -19.18
CA GLU A 523 0.93 -25.33 -19.85
C GLU A 523 -0.02 -24.51 -20.73
N GLY A 524 0.01 -23.19 -20.54
CA GLY A 524 -0.78 -22.25 -21.34
C GLY A 524 -2.23 -22.08 -20.87
N TRP A 525 -2.60 -22.59 -19.68
CA TRP A 525 -3.91 -22.32 -19.09
C TRP A 525 -4.17 -20.82 -18.91
N ALA A 526 -3.15 -20.09 -18.45
CA ALA A 526 -3.05 -18.64 -18.60
C ALA A 526 -2.03 -18.33 -19.69
N ASN A 527 -2.31 -17.33 -20.54
CA ASN A 527 -1.41 -16.94 -21.61
C ASN A 527 -0.35 -15.96 -21.07
N VAL A 528 0.79 -16.51 -20.64
CA VAL A 528 1.90 -15.74 -20.08
C VAL A 528 3.05 -15.64 -21.08
N THR A 529 3.47 -14.42 -21.39
CA THR A 529 4.59 -14.13 -22.30
C THR A 529 5.72 -13.40 -21.56
N ILE A 530 6.85 -14.08 -21.39
CA ILE A 530 8.07 -13.50 -20.78
C ILE A 530 9.00 -13.03 -21.90
N LEU A 531 9.21 -11.71 -21.98
CA LEU A 531 9.95 -11.04 -23.05
C LEU A 531 11.43 -10.88 -22.65
N ALA A 532 12.32 -11.53 -23.39
CA ALA A 532 13.76 -11.43 -23.16
C ALA A 532 14.26 -9.98 -23.28
N ASN A 533 15.06 -9.56 -22.30
CA ASN A 533 15.76 -8.27 -22.22
C ASN A 533 14.84 -7.05 -22.37
N ARG A 534 13.58 -7.18 -21.97
CA ARG A 534 12.64 -6.06 -21.90
C ARG A 534 12.55 -5.55 -20.47
N THR A 535 12.53 -4.23 -20.34
CA THR A 535 12.36 -3.49 -19.10
C THR A 535 10.89 -3.39 -18.69
N HIS A 536 10.61 -2.67 -17.62
CA HIS A 536 9.25 -2.24 -17.29
C HIS A 536 8.71 -1.31 -18.41
N GLY A 537 7.38 -1.29 -18.62
CA GLY A 537 6.73 -0.42 -19.59
C GLY A 537 6.39 -1.02 -20.97
N GLY A 538 5.50 -0.34 -21.68
CA GLY A 538 4.94 -0.73 -22.99
C GLY A 538 3.59 -1.45 -22.90
N LEU A 539 2.88 -1.64 -24.03
CA LEU A 539 1.62 -2.40 -24.00
C LEU A 539 1.89 -3.91 -23.94
N TYR A 540 0.83 -4.71 -23.80
CA TYR A 540 0.89 -6.18 -23.84
C TYR A 540 1.78 -6.68 -24.99
N GLU A 541 2.76 -7.53 -24.67
CA GLU A 541 3.77 -8.06 -25.60
C GLU A 541 4.61 -7.00 -26.33
N ARG A 542 4.72 -5.77 -25.79
CA ARG A 542 5.36 -4.61 -26.44
C ARG A 542 4.72 -4.28 -27.80
N ARG A 543 3.42 -4.52 -27.95
CA ARG A 543 2.68 -4.23 -29.18
C ARG A 543 2.59 -2.73 -29.44
N GLU A 544 2.57 -2.39 -30.72
CA GLU A 544 2.18 -1.05 -31.17
C GLU A 544 0.69 -0.82 -30.84
N THR A 545 0.34 0.42 -30.50
CA THR A 545 -0.98 0.80 -29.97
C THR A 545 -2.14 0.32 -30.82
N TRP A 546 -2.13 0.55 -32.14
CA TRP A 546 -3.24 0.12 -32.99
C TRP A 546 -3.31 -1.40 -33.14
N ASN A 547 -2.17 -2.07 -33.31
CA ASN A 547 -2.12 -3.53 -33.33
C ASN A 547 -2.62 -4.16 -32.02
N TYR A 548 -2.44 -3.46 -30.89
CA TYR A 548 -2.95 -3.89 -29.59
C TYR A 548 -4.47 -3.69 -29.50
N ILE A 549 -4.98 -2.51 -29.84
CA ILE A 549 -6.44 -2.25 -29.81
C ILE A 549 -7.17 -3.21 -30.76
N GLU A 550 -6.61 -3.48 -31.94
CA GLU A 550 -7.16 -4.45 -32.90
C GLU A 550 -7.13 -5.90 -32.36
N LEU A 551 -6.15 -6.26 -31.52
CA LEU A 551 -6.15 -7.54 -30.81
C LEU A 551 -7.31 -7.63 -29.82
N LEU A 552 -7.58 -6.57 -29.06
CA LEU A 552 -8.67 -6.53 -28.10
C LEU A 552 -10.05 -6.59 -28.80
N ASP A 553 -10.22 -5.81 -29.86
CA ASP A 553 -11.43 -5.79 -30.69
C ASP A 553 -11.69 -7.16 -31.33
N LYS A 554 -10.61 -7.82 -31.80
CA LYS A 554 -10.69 -9.18 -32.29
C LYS A 554 -11.11 -10.17 -31.20
N TRP A 555 -10.54 -10.09 -29.99
CA TRP A 555 -10.95 -10.98 -28.90
C TRP A 555 -12.44 -10.82 -28.60
N ILE A 556 -12.94 -9.59 -28.51
CA ILE A 556 -14.37 -9.30 -28.29
C ILE A 556 -15.22 -9.93 -29.39
N SER A 557 -14.85 -9.72 -30.66
CA SER A 557 -15.58 -10.25 -31.82
C SER A 557 -15.57 -11.78 -31.85
N ASP A 558 -14.45 -12.40 -31.48
CA ASP A 558 -14.32 -13.86 -31.45
C ASP A 558 -15.24 -14.49 -30.40
N HIS A 559 -15.43 -13.81 -29.27
CA HIS A 559 -16.18 -14.31 -28.11
C HIS A 559 -17.62 -13.80 -28.00
N ALA A 560 -18.07 -13.01 -28.96
CA ALA A 560 -19.47 -12.61 -29.09
C ALA A 560 -20.39 -13.83 -29.30
N PRO A 561 -21.71 -13.71 -29.03
CA PRO A 561 -22.65 -14.83 -29.19
C PRO A 561 -22.67 -15.48 -30.57
N ASP A 562 -22.37 -14.72 -31.62
CA ASP A 562 -22.25 -15.13 -33.02
C ASP A 562 -20.80 -15.27 -33.51
N GLY A 563 -19.83 -15.09 -32.60
CA GLY A 563 -18.41 -15.23 -32.87
C GLY A 563 -17.96 -16.69 -33.06
N PRO A 564 -16.74 -16.90 -33.59
CA PRO A 564 -16.14 -18.23 -33.76
C PRO A 564 -15.94 -19.02 -32.44
N THR A 565 -15.74 -18.34 -31.31
CA THR A 565 -15.50 -18.96 -30.00
C THR A 565 -16.30 -18.26 -28.90
N PRO A 566 -17.65 -18.31 -28.93
CA PRO A 566 -18.49 -17.56 -27.99
C PRO A 566 -18.15 -17.86 -26.53
N LEU A 567 -18.14 -16.83 -25.68
CA LEU A 567 -17.88 -16.99 -24.26
C LEU A 567 -18.98 -17.84 -23.61
N ALA A 568 -18.58 -18.94 -22.95
CA ALA A 568 -19.52 -19.88 -22.37
C ALA A 568 -20.32 -19.25 -21.21
N PRO A 569 -21.66 -19.41 -21.16
CA PRO A 569 -22.47 -18.87 -20.05
C PRO A 569 -22.07 -19.38 -18.65
N ALA A 570 -21.50 -20.59 -18.58
CA ALA A 570 -20.99 -21.13 -17.32
C ALA A 570 -19.75 -20.37 -16.80
N ALA A 571 -18.94 -19.81 -17.71
CA ALA A 571 -17.74 -19.05 -17.37
C ALA A 571 -18.06 -17.65 -16.79
N THR A 572 -19.28 -17.16 -17.00
CA THR A 572 -19.78 -15.87 -16.52
C THR A 572 -20.88 -16.02 -15.46
N SER A 573 -21.00 -17.20 -14.85
CA SER A 573 -21.98 -17.44 -13.79
C SER A 573 -21.74 -16.50 -12.59
N PRO A 574 -22.79 -15.94 -11.95
CA PRO A 574 -22.65 -15.15 -10.72
C PRO A 574 -21.96 -15.90 -9.58
N SER A 575 -21.94 -17.24 -9.59
CA SER A 575 -21.23 -18.05 -8.59
C SER A 575 -19.71 -17.90 -8.66
N THR A 576 -19.17 -17.42 -9.78
CA THR A 576 -17.73 -17.17 -9.98
C THR A 576 -17.24 -15.96 -9.20
N ARG A 577 -18.14 -15.04 -8.82
CA ARG A 577 -17.82 -13.80 -8.13
C ARG A 577 -17.00 -14.02 -6.86
N GLY A 578 -15.92 -13.26 -6.75
CA GLY A 578 -14.99 -13.15 -5.64
C GLY A 578 -15.01 -11.81 -4.93
N ASN A 579 -14.05 -11.63 -4.01
CA ASN A 579 -13.78 -10.37 -3.32
C ASN A 579 -15.06 -9.69 -2.78
N VAL A 580 -15.98 -10.47 -2.21
CA VAL A 580 -17.25 -9.97 -1.68
C VAL A 580 -16.98 -9.16 -0.42
N PHE A 581 -17.43 -7.90 -0.38
CA PHE A 581 -17.05 -6.98 0.70
C PHE A 581 -17.45 -7.48 2.10
N ALA A 582 -18.60 -8.16 2.23
CA ALA A 582 -19.03 -8.74 3.50
C ALA A 582 -18.01 -9.76 4.04
N ASP A 583 -17.42 -10.59 3.18
CA ASP A 583 -16.40 -11.56 3.56
C ASP A 583 -15.06 -10.86 3.87
N VAL A 584 -14.71 -9.84 3.08
CA VAL A 584 -13.50 -9.02 3.30
C VAL A 584 -13.53 -8.37 4.68
N ILE A 585 -14.63 -7.70 5.04
CA ILE A 585 -14.73 -7.00 6.32
C ILE A 585 -14.89 -7.97 7.51
N ALA A 586 -15.56 -9.12 7.30
CA ALA A 586 -15.68 -10.15 8.34
C ALA A 586 -14.33 -10.77 8.72
N ASN A 587 -13.44 -10.96 7.75
CA ASN A 587 -12.12 -11.56 7.97
C ASN A 587 -11.03 -10.53 8.28
N GLY A 588 -11.17 -9.29 7.79
CA GLY A 588 -10.12 -8.29 7.85
C GLY A 588 -10.45 -6.99 8.57
N GLY A 589 -11.73 -6.71 8.87
CA GLY A 589 -12.15 -5.47 9.51
C GLY A 589 -11.90 -5.43 11.01
N ARG A 590 -12.37 -4.36 11.67
CA ARG A 590 -12.21 -4.15 13.12
C ARG A 590 -12.69 -5.32 13.97
N GLY A 591 -13.81 -5.93 13.60
CA GLY A 591 -14.34 -7.11 14.31
C GLY A 591 -13.36 -8.27 14.33
N ALA A 592 -12.71 -8.56 13.20
CA ALA A 592 -11.66 -9.56 13.11
C ALA A 592 -10.42 -9.16 13.93
N ALA A 593 -10.02 -7.87 13.87
CA ALA A 593 -8.90 -7.37 14.65
C ALA A 593 -9.08 -7.58 16.17
N LEU A 594 -10.28 -7.31 16.67
CA LEU A 594 -10.66 -7.57 18.06
C LEU A 594 -10.66 -9.07 18.38
N ALA A 595 -11.23 -9.91 17.50
CA ALA A 595 -11.32 -11.36 17.72
C ALA A 595 -9.94 -12.05 17.78
N ARG A 596 -8.93 -11.48 17.13
CA ARG A 596 -7.54 -11.98 17.21
C ARG A 596 -6.90 -11.74 18.57
N GLN A 597 -7.36 -10.74 19.33
CA GLN A 597 -6.83 -10.44 20.66
C GLN A 597 -7.31 -11.44 21.72
N ALA A 598 -6.53 -11.62 22.77
CA ALA A 598 -6.95 -12.31 23.99
C ALA A 598 -6.13 -11.84 25.20
N ASP A 599 -6.74 -11.84 26.37
CA ASP A 599 -6.08 -11.55 27.63
C ASP A 599 -5.16 -12.70 28.07
N PRO A 600 -4.11 -12.41 28.87
CA PRO A 600 -3.32 -13.45 29.50
C PRO A 600 -4.18 -14.32 30.42
N VAL A 601 -3.81 -15.59 30.55
CA VAL A 601 -4.53 -16.54 31.41
C VAL A 601 -3.54 -17.26 32.30
N VAL A 602 -3.76 -17.18 33.62
CA VAL A 602 -3.05 -17.99 34.60
C VAL A 602 -3.83 -19.28 34.82
N THR A 603 -3.23 -20.40 34.42
CA THR A 603 -3.81 -21.72 34.63
C THR A 603 -3.18 -22.41 35.81
N VAL A 604 -4.06 -23.03 36.58
CA VAL A 604 -3.75 -23.73 37.80
C VAL A 604 -4.26 -25.16 37.66
N LYS A 605 -3.41 -26.20 37.75
CA LYS A 605 -3.81 -27.61 37.54
C LYS A 605 -4.90 -28.10 38.51
N GLN A 606 -5.19 -27.35 39.57
CA GLN A 606 -6.27 -27.57 40.53
C GLN A 606 -6.82 -26.20 40.92
N ALA A 607 -8.09 -26.08 41.33
CA ALA A 607 -8.69 -24.80 41.76
C ALA A 607 -7.93 -24.12 42.92
N LYS A 608 -7.01 -24.84 43.57
CA LYS A 608 -6.14 -24.45 44.68
C LYS A 608 -4.81 -25.21 44.52
N VAL A 609 -3.64 -24.55 44.43
CA VAL A 609 -2.33 -25.27 44.49
C VAL A 609 -1.61 -25.04 45.78
N LYS A 610 -0.91 -26.09 46.21
CA LYS A 610 -0.01 -26.02 47.36
C LYS A 610 1.23 -25.22 46.97
N CYS A 611 1.72 -24.40 47.90
CA CYS A 611 3.05 -23.81 47.80
C CYS A 611 4.10 -24.83 47.33
N GLY A 612 4.87 -24.46 46.30
CA GLY A 612 5.87 -25.32 45.65
C GLY A 612 5.36 -26.02 44.37
N ALA A 613 4.07 -25.93 44.04
CA ALA A 613 3.56 -26.32 42.73
C ALA A 613 3.79 -25.20 41.69
N SER A 614 4.09 -25.57 40.45
CA SER A 614 4.28 -24.61 39.36
C SER A 614 2.94 -24.03 38.91
N VAL A 615 2.81 -22.71 38.99
CA VAL A 615 1.75 -21.95 38.33
C VAL A 615 2.22 -21.60 36.92
N SER A 616 1.35 -21.73 35.91
CA SER A 616 1.70 -21.41 34.51
C SER A 616 0.78 -20.34 33.97
N GLY A 617 1.34 -19.39 33.22
CA GLY A 617 0.60 -18.33 32.56
C GLY A 617 0.81 -18.36 31.05
N THR A 618 -0.24 -18.08 30.30
CA THR A 618 -0.19 -17.75 28.87
C THR A 618 -0.31 -16.25 28.70
N LEU A 619 0.29 -15.70 27.65
CA LEU A 619 0.45 -14.25 27.47
C LEU A 619 -0.77 -13.55 26.85
N GLY A 620 -1.80 -14.32 26.51
CA GLY A 620 -2.88 -13.88 25.65
C GLY A 620 -2.49 -13.94 24.17
N ARG A 621 -3.25 -13.23 23.33
CA ARG A 621 -2.97 -13.07 21.90
C ARG A 621 -2.89 -11.60 21.56
N TRP A 622 -1.89 -11.24 20.78
CA TRP A 622 -1.59 -9.90 20.34
C TRP A 622 -1.46 -9.90 18.83
N ASP A 623 -1.65 -8.74 18.20
CA ASP A 623 -1.36 -8.62 16.78
C ASP A 623 0.12 -8.96 16.49
N PRO A 624 0.43 -9.56 15.32
CA PRO A 624 1.81 -9.87 14.97
C PRO A 624 2.73 -8.65 15.00
N GLY A 625 3.97 -8.86 15.44
CA GLY A 625 4.99 -7.81 15.60
C GLY A 625 4.94 -7.04 16.93
N VAL A 626 3.99 -7.34 17.82
CA VAL A 626 3.97 -6.75 19.18
C VAL A 626 5.09 -7.35 20.03
N LYS A 627 5.95 -6.49 20.58
CA LYS A 627 6.99 -6.89 21.54
C LYS A 627 6.36 -6.98 22.93
N LEU A 628 6.57 -8.13 23.60
CA LEU A 628 5.90 -8.44 24.86
C LEU A 628 6.88 -8.46 26.03
N THR A 629 6.46 -7.85 27.14
CA THR A 629 7.08 -8.03 28.45
C THR A 629 6.02 -8.54 29.43
N ALA A 630 6.42 -9.41 30.35
CA ALA A 630 5.53 -9.99 31.35
C ALA A 630 6.04 -9.70 32.76
N GLN A 631 5.11 -9.53 33.70
CA GLN A 631 5.40 -9.36 35.12
C GLN A 631 4.38 -10.13 35.94
N TRP A 632 4.86 -10.93 36.90
CA TRP A 632 3.99 -11.57 37.87
C TRP A 632 3.53 -10.57 38.90
N LEU A 633 2.26 -10.65 39.28
CA LEU A 633 1.69 -9.91 40.39
C LEU A 633 1.31 -10.89 41.51
N VAL A 634 1.58 -10.54 42.76
CA VAL A 634 1.18 -11.26 43.95
C VAL A 634 0.32 -10.33 44.80
N ASP A 635 -0.92 -10.72 45.07
CA ASP A 635 -1.92 -9.89 45.77
C ASP A 635 -2.06 -8.48 45.15
N GLY A 636 -2.01 -8.41 43.81
CA GLY A 636 -2.10 -7.17 43.04
C GLY A 636 -0.78 -6.39 42.90
N GLU A 637 0.28 -6.78 43.63
CA GLU A 637 1.55 -6.05 43.64
C GLU A 637 2.62 -6.72 42.77
N PRO A 638 3.50 -5.95 42.10
CA PRO A 638 4.59 -6.50 41.30
C PRO A 638 5.51 -7.46 42.08
N SER A 639 5.61 -8.69 41.60
CA SER A 639 6.51 -9.72 42.14
C SER A 639 7.70 -9.92 41.21
N GLY A 640 8.80 -9.22 41.51
CA GLY A 640 10.02 -9.25 40.71
C GLY A 640 10.00 -8.27 39.53
N ALA A 641 11.08 -8.25 38.75
CA ALA A 641 11.18 -7.39 37.57
C ALA A 641 10.37 -7.94 36.40
N ALA A 642 9.89 -7.05 35.52
CA ALA A 642 9.35 -7.44 34.23
C ALA A 642 10.43 -8.12 33.37
N PHE A 643 10.02 -9.05 32.52
CA PHE A 643 10.92 -9.83 31.67
C PHE A 643 10.36 -9.99 30.26
N ALA A 644 11.24 -10.00 29.25
CA ALA A 644 10.85 -10.18 27.86
C ALA A 644 10.31 -11.59 27.60
N VAL A 645 9.29 -11.69 26.75
CA VAL A 645 8.63 -12.95 26.39
C VAL A 645 8.25 -12.94 24.91
N ALA A 646 8.15 -14.12 24.29
CA ALA A 646 7.70 -14.27 22.91
C ALA A 646 6.22 -14.64 22.84
N GLN A 647 5.52 -14.22 21.78
CA GLN A 647 4.13 -14.63 21.51
C GLN A 647 3.99 -16.16 21.58
N GLY A 648 2.93 -16.64 22.23
CA GLY A 648 2.68 -18.07 22.44
C GLY A 648 3.53 -18.74 23.54
N GLN A 649 4.51 -18.06 24.13
CA GLN A 649 5.29 -18.62 25.23
C GLN A 649 4.42 -18.86 26.47
N THR A 650 4.66 -19.98 27.16
CA THR A 650 4.12 -20.23 28.51
C THR A 650 5.17 -19.86 29.54
N VAL A 651 4.80 -19.01 30.49
CA VAL A 651 5.66 -18.59 31.60
C VAL A 651 5.28 -19.31 32.89
N ARG A 652 6.21 -19.41 33.85
CA ARG A 652 5.97 -20.08 35.13
C ARG A 652 6.25 -19.16 36.31
N PHE A 653 5.44 -19.31 37.33
CA PHE A 653 5.64 -18.71 38.63
C PHE A 653 5.94 -19.81 39.66
N ALA A 654 7.00 -19.60 40.44
CA ALA A 654 7.40 -20.46 41.53
C ALA A 654 7.68 -19.62 42.78
N PRO A 655 6.86 -19.70 43.84
CA PRO A 655 7.11 -18.95 45.06
C PRO A 655 8.41 -19.44 45.72
N THR A 656 9.31 -18.50 46.03
CA THR A 656 10.65 -18.79 46.58
C THR A 656 10.65 -18.97 48.10
N THR A 657 9.57 -18.55 48.79
CA THR A 657 9.37 -18.73 50.22
C THR A 657 8.05 -19.45 50.48
N ALA A 658 7.98 -20.28 51.53
CA ALA A 658 6.74 -20.92 51.93
C ALA A 658 5.81 -19.89 52.58
N PRO A 659 4.71 -19.46 51.92
CA PRO A 659 3.85 -18.43 52.46
C PRO A 659 3.07 -18.97 53.65
N THR A 660 2.75 -18.06 54.57
CA THR A 660 2.01 -18.37 55.81
C THR A 660 0.50 -18.23 55.64
N SER A 661 0.04 -17.61 54.54
CA SER A 661 -1.36 -17.44 54.14
C SER A 661 -1.56 -17.74 52.64
N ASP A 662 -2.81 -18.00 52.24
CA ASP A 662 -3.18 -18.06 50.82
C ASP A 662 -2.91 -16.67 50.18
N PHE A 663 -2.56 -16.64 48.91
CA PHE A 663 -2.27 -15.43 48.14
C PHE A 663 -2.75 -15.57 46.69
N GLU A 664 -2.99 -14.45 46.03
CA GLU A 664 -3.41 -14.40 44.63
C GLU A 664 -2.21 -14.18 43.71
N VAL A 665 -2.23 -14.83 42.55
CA VAL A 665 -1.23 -14.68 41.50
C VAL A 665 -1.92 -14.25 40.22
N GLN A 666 -1.41 -13.18 39.61
CA GLN A 666 -1.78 -12.75 38.27
C GLN A 666 -0.53 -12.59 37.41
N LEU A 667 -0.74 -12.63 36.11
CA LEU A 667 0.22 -12.24 35.10
C LEU A 667 -0.26 -10.95 34.43
N ALA A 668 0.57 -9.90 34.50
CA ALA A 668 0.45 -8.71 33.68
C ALA A 668 1.36 -8.85 32.46
N VAL A 669 0.84 -8.54 31.27
CA VAL A 669 1.59 -8.58 30.01
C VAL A 669 1.44 -7.23 29.33
N THR A 670 2.57 -6.57 29.08
CA THR A 670 2.63 -5.29 28.37
C THR A 670 3.11 -5.52 26.94
N GLY A 671 2.30 -5.08 25.98
CA GLY A 671 2.62 -5.08 24.57
C GLY A 671 3.00 -3.70 24.05
N VAL A 672 4.06 -3.65 23.25
CA VAL A 672 4.56 -2.43 22.59
C VAL A 672 4.77 -2.71 21.11
N LYS A 673 4.20 -1.86 20.25
CA LYS A 673 4.41 -1.88 18.79
C LYS A 673 4.33 -0.46 18.24
N ARG A 674 5.14 -0.15 17.22
CA ARG A 674 5.13 1.15 16.56
C ARG A 674 3.71 1.47 16.08
N ASN A 675 3.24 2.70 16.33
CA ASN A 675 1.89 3.18 15.99
C ASN A 675 0.73 2.48 16.74
N TYR A 676 1.02 1.68 17.77
CA TYR A 676 0.03 1.13 18.70
C TYR A 676 0.11 1.91 20.01
N VAL A 677 -1.00 1.90 20.75
CA VAL A 677 -0.99 2.36 22.15
C VAL A 677 -0.35 1.25 22.98
N ASP A 678 0.63 1.59 23.80
CA ASP A 678 1.20 0.66 24.77
C ASP A 678 0.09 0.19 25.72
N GLU A 679 -0.06 -1.12 25.87
CA GLU A 679 -1.17 -1.73 26.58
C GLU A 679 -0.66 -2.79 27.55
N THR A 680 -1.13 -2.74 28.81
CA THR A 680 -0.94 -3.81 29.79
C THR A 680 -2.25 -4.54 30.01
N ARG A 681 -2.28 -5.85 29.71
CA ARG A 681 -3.40 -6.75 30.02
C ARG A 681 -3.07 -7.57 31.25
N VAL A 682 -4.02 -7.70 32.18
CA VAL A 682 -3.84 -8.44 33.42
C VAL A 682 -4.81 -9.62 33.45
N SER A 683 -4.28 -10.79 33.71
CA SER A 683 -5.07 -12.03 33.81
C SER A 683 -5.97 -12.03 35.05
N GLU A 684 -7.00 -12.87 35.01
CA GLU A 684 -7.78 -13.26 36.19
C GLU A 684 -6.89 -13.84 37.29
N ALA A 685 -7.24 -13.56 38.55
CA ALA A 685 -6.47 -13.98 39.71
C ALA A 685 -6.57 -15.49 39.98
N ALA A 686 -5.43 -16.11 40.24
CA ALA A 686 -5.29 -17.50 40.64
C ALA A 686 -4.89 -17.62 42.11
N VAL A 687 -5.70 -18.30 42.93
CA VAL A 687 -5.41 -18.48 44.37
C VAL A 687 -4.42 -19.62 44.59
N VAL A 688 -3.30 -19.31 45.23
CA VAL A 688 -2.28 -20.27 45.70
C VAL A 688 -2.41 -20.45 47.21
N GLN A 689 -2.51 -21.69 47.65
CA GLN A 689 -2.70 -22.03 49.06
C GLN A 689 -1.38 -22.26 49.80
N ALA A 690 -1.29 -21.66 50.99
CA ALA A 690 -0.19 -21.94 51.91
C ALA A 690 -0.21 -23.39 52.37
N ALA A 691 0.99 -23.96 52.58
CA ALA A 691 1.12 -25.28 53.16
C ALA A 691 0.73 -25.23 54.64
N ARG A 692 -0.51 -25.62 54.97
CA ARG A 692 -0.96 -25.74 56.37
C ARG A 692 -0.13 -26.83 57.07
N ARG A 693 0.70 -26.45 58.05
CA ARG A 693 1.34 -27.42 58.96
C ARG A 693 0.22 -28.17 59.68
N ARG A 694 0.19 -29.50 59.53
CA ARG A 694 -0.67 -30.37 60.34
C ARG A 694 -0.05 -30.61 61.70
#